data_AF-A0A972UWT4-F1
#
_entry.id   AF-A0A972UWT4-F1
#
_cell.length_a   1.000
_cell.length_b   1.000
_cell.length_c   1.000
_cell.angle_alpha   90.00
_cell.angle_beta   90.00
_cell.angle_gamma   90.00
#
_symmetry.space_group_name_H-M   'P 1'
#
loop_
_entity.id
_entity.type
_entity.pdbx_description
1 polymer ?
#
loop_
_entity_poly.entity_id
_entity_poly.type
_entity_poly.pdbx_seq_one_letter_code
_entity_poly.pdbx_strand_id
1 'polypeptide(L)'
;MNDPRGSIWRKCDFHIHTPFSALNQEFGSNFELYVKTLFQKALEKKIQVIGITDYFTIEGYKKIKTEYLENDSKLKELFSEEEIKEIKKILVLPNIEFRLNKIVQIIKKDQGNNETKRENSRINFHILISDELSIKQIEENFLHDIKFVYEAEPEQPDKRKKLKIENLIELGRRLKEEQPDLRGTYLQIGMTHAVVDDGEIIELLTGNNNFKGKYLVVVPSDEDLSEINWKSQDGLTRKVIIQRSHAFFATNDNTIEFGLGGKASNEDDFIKEFKTFKPCIWGSDAHKYDDLFEPQKQKYCWIKADPTFEGIRQILYEPKDRVFIGNYPKLYDRIKNARNNYIKTLTINAINGYDNSKGVWFNNFKLNLGFELIAIIGNKGKGKSAIADIIGLLGNSHVDRSDFSFLKNDKFCKKGYAENFISTLKWFDNTENTKKLNDIIEPTSVEMIKYIPQSYLEKLCNNEGSGFNEEINKVVFSRLEDSDKLGKTSFSELRKFKTELINQEINELKIKLNTTNEILISLEKKESSEYKKEIENRLKFKKQELINHNEGKKNLNEVSDPEQDTKFSAEQREKAKKVAQLNIKINELETKELINTQKLAAYKIEFSDLEKLFAEVTTTSEKFENWKKDRIEIYQKYNLNINEIITLNINTK
;
A
#
# COMPACT_ATOMS: atom_id res chain seq x y z
N MET A 1 -9.86 2.71 -26.52
CA MET A 1 -9.86 3.57 -25.34
C MET A 1 -10.09 4.99 -25.83
N ASN A 2 -11.17 5.62 -25.42
CA ASN A 2 -11.68 6.87 -26.01
C ASN A 2 -11.14 8.10 -25.27
N ASP A 3 -10.75 7.98 -24.00
CA ASP A 3 -10.03 9.02 -23.28
C ASP A 3 -8.50 8.81 -23.37
N PRO A 4 -7.73 9.82 -23.81
CA PRO A 4 -6.27 9.70 -23.95
C PRO A 4 -5.53 9.48 -22.63
N ARG A 5 -6.18 9.70 -21.47
CA ARG A 5 -5.56 9.54 -20.14
C ARG A 5 -5.68 8.14 -19.58
N GLY A 6 -6.48 7.26 -20.18
CA GLY A 6 -6.76 5.95 -19.60
C GLY A 6 -8.21 5.75 -19.18
N SER A 7 -8.43 4.70 -18.38
CA SER A 7 -9.69 4.50 -17.66
C SER A 7 -9.85 5.54 -16.54
N ILE A 8 -10.85 6.40 -16.65
CA ILE A 8 -11.20 7.39 -15.63
C ILE A 8 -12.55 7.04 -14.99
N TRP A 9 -12.75 7.50 -13.75
CA TRP A 9 -14.03 7.38 -13.06
C TRP A 9 -15.11 8.21 -13.77
N ARG A 10 -16.24 7.59 -14.04
CA ARG A 10 -17.42 8.19 -14.66
C ARG A 10 -18.63 7.88 -13.82
N LYS A 11 -19.50 8.88 -13.62
CA LYS A 11 -20.75 8.68 -12.89
C LYS A 11 -21.77 8.02 -13.83
N CYS A 12 -22.38 6.95 -13.36
CA CYS A 12 -23.29 6.10 -14.11
C CYS A 12 -24.60 5.95 -13.33
N ASP A 13 -25.69 5.77 -14.05
CA ASP A 13 -26.98 5.38 -13.49
C ASP A 13 -27.55 4.26 -14.35
N PHE A 14 -27.71 3.07 -13.79
CA PHE A 14 -28.14 1.87 -14.52
C PHE A 14 -29.62 1.53 -14.32
N HIS A 15 -30.35 2.33 -13.53
CA HIS A 15 -31.73 2.01 -13.11
C HIS A 15 -32.62 3.26 -13.19
N ILE A 16 -33.12 3.58 -14.39
CA ILE A 16 -34.04 4.70 -14.62
C ILE A 16 -35.24 4.23 -15.44
N HIS A 17 -36.44 4.44 -14.92
CA HIS A 17 -37.67 4.11 -15.65
C HIS A 17 -38.10 5.20 -16.62
N THR A 18 -38.77 4.80 -17.70
CA THR A 18 -39.42 5.73 -18.62
C THR A 18 -40.94 5.76 -18.42
N PRO A 19 -41.68 6.69 -19.06
CA PRO A 19 -43.14 6.63 -19.10
C PRO A 19 -43.73 5.32 -19.67
N PHE A 20 -42.94 4.49 -20.36
CA PHE A 20 -43.35 3.16 -20.84
C PHE A 20 -43.24 2.06 -19.80
N SER A 21 -42.54 2.32 -18.70
CA SER A 21 -42.58 1.49 -17.51
C SER A 21 -43.98 1.63 -16.90
N ALA A 22 -44.91 0.76 -17.28
CA ALA A 22 -46.33 0.94 -16.97
C ALA A 22 -46.63 0.93 -15.45
N LEU A 23 -45.70 0.42 -14.65
CA LEU A 23 -45.81 0.31 -13.19
C LEU A 23 -45.25 1.59 -12.52
N ASN A 24 -46.07 2.21 -11.67
CA ASN A 24 -45.68 3.25 -10.70
C ASN A 24 -44.88 4.46 -11.24
N GLN A 25 -45.06 4.88 -12.49
CA GLN A 25 -44.40 6.08 -13.03
C GLN A 25 -45.21 7.37 -12.82
N GLU A 26 -44.53 8.46 -12.48
CA GLU A 26 -45.09 9.81 -12.25
C GLU A 26 -44.53 10.85 -13.24
N PHE A 27 -43.94 10.41 -14.37
CA PHE A 27 -43.40 11.29 -15.41
C PHE A 27 -44.49 11.91 -16.30
N GLY A 28 -45.72 11.41 -16.22
CA GLY A 28 -46.84 11.86 -17.07
C GLY A 28 -46.75 11.33 -18.51
N SER A 29 -47.50 11.93 -19.42
CA SER A 29 -47.65 11.46 -20.81
C SER A 29 -46.78 12.21 -21.83
N ASN A 30 -46.15 13.32 -21.45
CA ASN A 30 -45.32 14.11 -22.36
C ASN A 30 -43.90 13.54 -22.45
N PHE A 31 -43.68 12.66 -23.43
CA PHE A 31 -42.38 12.01 -23.62
C PHE A 31 -41.27 12.98 -24.04
N GLU A 32 -41.59 14.04 -24.78
CA GLU A 32 -40.60 15.05 -25.17
C GLU A 32 -40.09 15.82 -23.94
N LEU A 33 -40.98 16.21 -23.03
CA LEU A 33 -40.63 16.80 -21.74
C LEU A 33 -39.78 15.83 -20.91
N TYR A 34 -40.12 14.54 -20.92
CA TYR A 34 -39.30 13.51 -20.27
C TYR A 34 -37.88 13.48 -20.83
N VAL A 35 -37.71 13.37 -22.15
CA VAL A 35 -36.37 13.31 -22.79
C VAL A 35 -35.58 14.59 -22.53
N LYS A 36 -36.21 15.76 -22.64
CA LYS A 36 -35.58 17.05 -22.33
C LYS A 36 -35.06 17.08 -20.90
N THR A 37 -35.90 16.71 -19.93
CA THR A 37 -35.53 16.74 -18.50
C THR A 37 -34.47 15.70 -18.18
N LEU A 38 -34.57 14.49 -18.74
CA LEU A 38 -33.60 13.41 -18.58
C LEU A 38 -32.19 13.88 -18.97
N PHE A 39 -32.02 14.41 -20.18
CA PHE A 39 -30.69 14.82 -20.63
C PHE A 39 -30.21 16.11 -19.97
N GLN A 40 -31.08 17.08 -19.67
CA GLN A 40 -30.69 18.27 -18.89
C GLN A 40 -30.14 17.89 -17.51
N LYS A 41 -30.84 17.01 -16.77
CA LYS A 41 -30.35 16.52 -15.48
C LYS A 41 -29.10 15.66 -15.63
N ALA A 42 -29.00 14.84 -16.68
CA ALA A 42 -27.78 14.05 -16.93
C ALA A 42 -26.55 14.95 -17.13
N LEU A 43 -26.69 16.05 -17.89
CA LEU A 43 -25.65 17.06 -18.08
C LEU A 43 -25.30 17.77 -16.77
N GLU A 44 -26.29 18.24 -16.02
CA GLU A 44 -26.11 18.90 -14.72
C GLU A 44 -25.34 18.02 -13.73
N LYS A 45 -25.73 16.74 -13.62
CA LYS A 45 -25.14 15.76 -12.70
C LYS A 45 -23.90 15.06 -13.25
N LYS A 46 -23.47 15.40 -14.48
CA LYS A 46 -22.30 14.85 -15.19
C LYS A 46 -22.35 13.32 -15.34
N ILE A 47 -23.53 12.81 -15.69
CA ILE A 47 -23.76 11.40 -15.98
C ILE A 47 -23.16 11.06 -17.34
N GLN A 48 -22.59 9.86 -17.45
CA GLN A 48 -21.91 9.38 -18.67
C GLN A 48 -22.47 8.06 -19.18
N VAL A 49 -23.25 7.35 -18.36
CA VAL A 49 -23.92 6.10 -18.72
C VAL A 49 -25.32 6.10 -18.11
N ILE A 50 -26.32 5.76 -18.90
CA ILE A 50 -27.73 5.66 -18.52
C ILE A 50 -28.26 4.27 -18.91
N GLY A 51 -28.77 3.52 -17.94
CA GLY A 51 -29.54 2.29 -18.14
C GLY A 51 -31.04 2.58 -18.12
N ILE A 52 -31.68 2.50 -19.28
CA ILE A 52 -33.12 2.69 -19.44
C ILE A 52 -33.83 1.41 -19.04
N THR A 53 -34.50 1.43 -17.90
CA THR A 53 -35.09 0.26 -17.25
C THR A 53 -36.60 0.24 -17.44
N ASP A 54 -37.09 -0.54 -18.38
CA ASP A 54 -38.54 -0.72 -18.56
C ASP A 54 -38.95 -2.16 -18.23
N TYR A 55 -40.12 -2.33 -17.62
CA TYR A 55 -40.67 -3.66 -17.31
C TYR A 55 -41.02 -4.42 -18.60
N PHE A 56 -40.41 -5.59 -18.78
CA PHE A 56 -40.69 -6.53 -19.88
C PHE A 56 -40.57 -5.97 -21.31
N THR A 57 -40.00 -4.78 -21.50
CA THR A 57 -39.94 -4.11 -22.81
C THR A 57 -38.71 -3.23 -22.95
N ILE A 58 -38.46 -2.75 -24.17
CA ILE A 58 -37.45 -1.73 -24.48
C ILE A 58 -38.06 -0.51 -25.20
N GLU A 59 -39.38 -0.33 -25.16
CA GLU A 59 -40.06 0.75 -25.90
C GLU A 59 -39.54 2.15 -25.53
N GLY A 60 -39.25 2.42 -24.25
CA GLY A 60 -38.64 3.70 -23.84
C GLY A 60 -37.25 3.90 -24.42
N TYR A 61 -36.40 2.88 -24.33
CA TYR A 61 -35.06 2.89 -24.96
C TYR A 61 -35.14 3.09 -26.47
N LYS A 62 -35.99 2.32 -27.15
CA LYS A 62 -36.23 2.38 -28.59
C LYS A 62 -36.62 3.78 -29.01
N LYS A 63 -37.59 4.38 -28.34
CA LYS A 63 -38.04 5.74 -28.63
C LYS A 63 -36.95 6.79 -28.42
N ILE A 64 -36.21 6.73 -27.31
CA ILE A 64 -35.06 7.61 -27.05
C ILE A 64 -34.01 7.48 -28.15
N LYS A 65 -33.68 6.25 -28.56
CA LYS A 65 -32.66 5.98 -29.58
C LYS A 65 -33.09 6.52 -30.94
N THR A 66 -34.24 6.09 -31.46
CA THR A 66 -34.63 6.34 -32.86
C THR A 66 -35.22 7.72 -33.08
N GLU A 67 -36.04 8.23 -32.16
CA GLU A 67 -36.73 9.51 -32.35
C GLU A 67 -35.89 10.71 -31.91
N TYR A 68 -34.91 10.50 -31.02
CA TYR A 68 -34.09 11.58 -30.46
C TYR A 68 -32.59 11.39 -30.75
N LEU A 69 -31.91 10.37 -30.22
CA LEU A 69 -30.46 10.26 -30.32
C LEU A 69 -29.93 10.09 -31.77
N GLU A 70 -30.67 9.38 -32.62
CA GLU A 70 -30.37 9.20 -34.04
C GLU A 70 -30.97 10.31 -34.94
N ASN A 71 -31.74 11.24 -34.36
CA ASN A 71 -32.41 12.32 -35.08
C ASN A 71 -31.86 13.70 -34.67
N ASP A 72 -30.84 14.16 -35.39
CA ASP A 72 -30.18 15.44 -35.15
C ASP A 72 -31.12 16.65 -35.23
N SER A 73 -32.16 16.59 -36.07
CA SER A 73 -33.16 17.66 -36.14
C SER A 73 -33.94 17.75 -34.83
N LYS A 74 -34.36 16.60 -34.29
CA LYS A 74 -35.13 16.57 -33.06
C LYS A 74 -34.33 17.02 -31.85
N LEU A 75 -33.04 16.68 -31.78
CA LEU A 75 -32.16 17.18 -30.72
C LEU A 75 -31.98 18.70 -30.78
N LYS A 76 -31.85 19.28 -31.97
CA LYS A 76 -31.71 20.74 -32.16
C LYS A 76 -32.96 21.53 -31.75
N GLU A 77 -34.13 20.90 -31.75
CA GLU A 77 -35.35 21.51 -31.20
C GLU A 77 -35.32 21.63 -29.67
N LEU A 78 -34.55 20.76 -28.98
CA LEU A 78 -34.60 20.60 -27.53
C LEU A 78 -33.36 21.13 -26.79
N PHE A 79 -32.21 21.16 -27.46
CA PHE A 79 -30.89 21.39 -26.85
C PHE A 79 -29.98 22.27 -27.73
N SER A 80 -29.00 22.94 -27.10
CA SER A 80 -27.96 23.71 -27.81
C SER A 80 -26.95 22.80 -28.52
N GLU A 81 -26.16 23.32 -29.47
CA GLU A 81 -25.13 22.53 -30.15
C GLU A 81 -24.06 21.96 -29.18
N GLU A 82 -23.70 22.73 -28.15
CA GLU A 82 -22.80 22.26 -27.09
C GLU A 82 -23.42 21.14 -26.26
N GLU A 83 -24.69 21.28 -25.87
CA GLU A 83 -25.42 20.25 -25.12
C GLU A 83 -25.53 18.96 -25.93
N ILE A 84 -25.88 19.05 -27.21
CA ILE A 84 -25.97 17.89 -28.12
C ILE A 84 -24.64 17.15 -28.19
N LYS A 85 -23.52 17.88 -28.27
CA LYS A 85 -22.19 17.28 -28.30
C LYS A 85 -21.86 16.51 -27.02
N GLU A 86 -22.30 16.99 -25.86
CA GLU A 86 -22.12 16.28 -24.59
C GLU A 86 -23.11 15.11 -24.44
N ILE A 87 -24.37 15.28 -24.85
CA ILE A 87 -25.39 14.22 -24.85
C ILE A 87 -24.94 13.03 -25.69
N LYS A 88 -24.39 13.26 -26.89
CA LYS A 88 -23.86 12.20 -27.76
C LYS A 88 -22.68 11.42 -27.17
N LYS A 89 -22.06 11.89 -26.09
CA LYS A 89 -21.02 11.14 -25.36
C LYS A 89 -21.59 10.27 -24.23
N ILE A 90 -22.86 10.47 -23.86
CA ILE A 90 -23.53 9.67 -22.84
C ILE A 90 -23.91 8.34 -23.48
N LEU A 91 -23.44 7.24 -22.90
CA LEU A 91 -23.86 5.91 -23.31
C LEU A 91 -25.27 5.63 -22.78
N VAL A 92 -26.19 5.28 -23.67
CA VAL A 92 -27.55 4.88 -23.29
C VAL A 92 -27.74 3.41 -23.62
N LEU A 93 -28.05 2.60 -22.60
CA LEU A 93 -28.21 1.15 -22.70
C LEU A 93 -29.66 0.74 -22.35
N PRO A 94 -30.25 -0.25 -23.05
CA PRO A 94 -31.47 -0.88 -22.59
C PRO A 94 -31.16 -1.78 -21.39
N ASN A 95 -31.96 -1.63 -20.33
CA ASN A 95 -32.03 -2.53 -19.19
C ASN A 95 -33.45 -3.09 -19.13
N ILE A 96 -33.63 -4.39 -19.26
CA ILE A 96 -34.98 -4.98 -19.21
C ILE A 96 -35.19 -5.57 -17.83
N GLU A 97 -36.19 -5.09 -17.11
CA GLU A 97 -36.58 -5.63 -15.81
C GLU A 97 -37.64 -6.72 -15.97
N PHE A 98 -37.33 -7.91 -15.45
CA PHE A 98 -38.21 -9.06 -15.42
C PHE A 98 -38.58 -9.43 -14.00
N ARG A 99 -39.78 -9.99 -13.83
CA ARG A 99 -40.21 -10.65 -12.60
C ARG A 99 -40.19 -12.16 -12.77
N LEU A 100 -39.43 -12.86 -11.93
CA LEU A 100 -39.29 -14.31 -12.04
C LEU A 100 -40.48 -15.07 -11.46
N ASN A 101 -40.66 -16.31 -11.89
CA ASN A 101 -41.59 -17.28 -11.33
C ASN A 101 -41.24 -17.78 -9.90
N LYS A 102 -40.29 -17.13 -9.22
CA LYS A 102 -39.76 -17.50 -7.91
C LYS A 102 -40.25 -16.52 -6.84
N ILE A 103 -40.90 -17.04 -5.82
CA ILE A 103 -41.50 -16.27 -4.72
C ILE A 103 -40.49 -16.18 -3.58
N VAL A 104 -40.40 -15.00 -2.97
CA VAL A 104 -39.60 -14.74 -1.78
C VAL A 104 -40.47 -14.10 -0.71
N GLN A 105 -40.21 -14.42 0.55
CA GLN A 105 -40.87 -13.77 1.68
C GLN A 105 -40.01 -12.59 2.13
N ILE A 106 -40.51 -11.37 1.94
CA ILE A 106 -39.85 -10.15 2.37
C ILE A 106 -40.37 -9.74 3.75
N ILE A 107 -39.45 -9.43 4.65
CA ILE A 107 -39.76 -8.93 5.98
C ILE A 107 -39.65 -7.40 5.99
N LYS A 108 -40.80 -6.70 5.97
CA LYS A 108 -40.83 -5.24 6.13
C LYS A 108 -41.01 -4.88 7.60
N LYS A 109 -40.10 -4.06 8.15
CA LYS A 109 -40.27 -3.42 9.45
C LYS A 109 -41.00 -2.10 9.26
N ASP A 110 -42.21 -2.00 9.80
CA ASP A 110 -42.94 -0.75 9.77
C ASP A 110 -42.31 0.22 10.79
N GLN A 111 -41.77 1.34 10.31
CA GLN A 111 -41.04 2.31 11.15
C GLN A 111 -41.96 3.03 12.16
N GLY A 112 -43.29 2.96 11.97
CA GLY A 112 -44.26 3.59 12.86
C GLY A 112 -44.75 2.72 14.02
N ASN A 113 -44.85 1.40 13.85
CA ASN A 113 -45.61 0.54 14.78
C ASN A 113 -44.83 -0.64 15.39
N ASN A 114 -43.53 -0.81 15.12
CA ASN A 114 -42.75 -2.00 15.52
C ASN A 114 -43.38 -3.34 15.07
N GLU A 115 -44.34 -3.32 14.15
CA GLU A 115 -44.91 -4.51 13.55
C GLU A 115 -44.03 -4.97 12.38
N THR A 116 -43.78 -6.28 12.37
CA THR A 116 -43.03 -6.93 11.29
C THR A 116 -44.04 -7.55 10.34
N LYS A 117 -44.23 -6.92 9.18
CA LYS A 117 -45.15 -7.43 8.16
C LYS A 117 -44.39 -8.34 7.20
N ARG A 118 -44.89 -9.57 7.04
CA ARG A 118 -44.36 -10.52 6.06
C ARG A 118 -45.18 -10.40 4.79
N GLU A 119 -44.56 -10.04 3.69
CA GLU A 119 -45.18 -9.95 2.38
C GLU A 119 -44.47 -10.90 1.41
N ASN A 120 -45.24 -11.53 0.53
CA ASN A 120 -44.65 -12.31 -0.55
C ASN A 120 -44.31 -11.37 -1.71
N SER A 121 -43.07 -11.42 -2.17
CA SER A 121 -42.60 -10.75 -3.38
C SER A 121 -42.08 -11.79 -4.37
N ARG A 122 -41.62 -11.33 -5.53
CA ARG A 122 -40.94 -12.16 -6.52
C ARG A 122 -39.61 -11.53 -6.86
N ILE A 123 -38.66 -12.37 -7.22
CA ILE A 123 -37.30 -11.95 -7.52
C ILE A 123 -37.29 -11.13 -8.81
N ASN A 124 -36.80 -9.90 -8.72
CA ASN A 124 -36.51 -9.05 -9.87
C ASN A 124 -35.22 -9.52 -10.57
N PHE A 125 -35.19 -9.42 -11.90
CA PHE A 125 -34.10 -9.93 -12.73
C PHE A 125 -33.87 -9.01 -13.91
N HIS A 126 -32.67 -8.43 -14.01
CA HIS A 126 -32.36 -7.41 -14.99
C HIS A 126 -31.39 -7.91 -16.04
N ILE A 127 -31.67 -7.56 -17.30
CA ILE A 127 -30.79 -7.80 -18.43
C ILE A 127 -30.37 -6.45 -19.03
N LEU A 128 -29.15 -6.03 -18.73
CA LEU A 128 -28.53 -4.85 -19.33
C LEU A 128 -27.87 -5.25 -20.65
N ILE A 129 -28.29 -4.65 -21.77
CA ILE A 129 -27.91 -5.07 -23.12
C ILE A 129 -26.98 -4.03 -23.78
N SER A 130 -26.10 -4.49 -24.66
CA SER A 130 -25.21 -3.64 -25.46
C SER A 130 -25.98 -2.80 -26.48
N ASP A 131 -25.61 -1.52 -26.61
CA ASP A 131 -26.13 -0.59 -27.62
C ASP A 131 -25.73 -0.95 -29.06
N GLU A 132 -24.73 -1.82 -29.21
CA GLU A 132 -24.32 -2.42 -30.48
C GLU A 132 -25.37 -3.36 -31.10
N LEU A 133 -26.31 -3.89 -30.29
CA LEU A 133 -27.42 -4.67 -30.83
C LEU A 133 -28.52 -3.73 -31.34
N SER A 134 -29.02 -4.01 -32.54
CA SER A 134 -30.17 -3.29 -33.07
C SER A 134 -31.44 -3.62 -32.27
N ILE A 135 -32.38 -2.67 -32.21
CA ILE A 135 -33.69 -2.85 -31.56
C ILE A 135 -34.37 -4.12 -32.09
N LYS A 136 -34.34 -4.32 -33.41
CA LYS A 136 -34.89 -5.51 -34.07
C LYS A 136 -34.26 -6.81 -33.56
N GLN A 137 -32.94 -6.86 -33.38
CA GLN A 137 -32.27 -8.05 -32.83
C GLN A 137 -32.67 -8.32 -31.38
N ILE A 138 -32.83 -7.29 -30.56
CA ILE A 138 -33.26 -7.44 -29.16
C ILE A 138 -34.71 -7.95 -29.09
N GLU A 139 -35.60 -7.37 -29.88
CA GLU A 139 -37.01 -7.75 -29.92
C GLU A 139 -37.22 -9.14 -30.53
N GLU A 140 -36.78 -9.35 -31.77
CA GLU A 140 -37.10 -10.55 -32.54
C GLU A 140 -36.30 -11.79 -32.12
N ASN A 141 -35.07 -11.61 -31.66
CA ASN A 141 -34.18 -12.75 -31.36
C ASN A 141 -34.00 -13.01 -29.86
N PHE A 142 -34.74 -12.30 -28.99
CA PHE A 142 -34.70 -12.49 -27.55
C PHE A 142 -36.05 -12.21 -26.90
N LEU A 143 -36.50 -10.94 -26.84
CA LEU A 143 -37.64 -10.54 -26.03
C LEU A 143 -38.96 -11.22 -26.44
N HIS A 144 -39.24 -11.27 -27.75
CA HIS A 144 -40.47 -11.85 -28.29
C HIS A 144 -40.53 -13.39 -28.23
N ASP A 145 -39.44 -14.05 -27.86
CA ASP A 145 -39.40 -15.50 -27.68
C ASP A 145 -39.51 -15.94 -26.22
N ILE A 146 -39.33 -15.02 -25.27
CA ILE A 146 -39.64 -15.26 -23.85
C ILE A 146 -41.14 -15.49 -23.72
N LYS A 147 -41.53 -16.46 -22.88
CA LYS A 147 -42.94 -16.76 -22.61
C LYS A 147 -43.28 -16.62 -21.13
N PHE A 148 -44.52 -16.22 -20.85
CA PHE A 148 -45.11 -16.24 -19.52
C PHE A 148 -46.27 -17.23 -19.47
N VAL A 149 -46.55 -17.76 -18.29
CA VAL A 149 -47.70 -18.66 -18.06
C VAL A 149 -48.99 -17.84 -18.12
N TYR A 150 -49.89 -18.24 -19.01
CA TYR A 150 -51.19 -17.60 -19.18
C TYR A 150 -52.27 -18.39 -18.46
N GLU A 151 -52.35 -19.70 -18.62
CA GLU A 151 -53.41 -20.55 -18.06
C GLU A 151 -52.93 -22.00 -17.95
N ALA A 152 -53.65 -22.83 -17.19
CA ALA A 152 -53.43 -24.26 -17.17
C ALA A 152 -54.77 -25.02 -17.22
N GLU A 153 -54.73 -26.26 -17.69
CA GLU A 153 -55.83 -27.22 -17.59
C GLU A 153 -55.33 -28.46 -16.83
N PRO A 154 -56.19 -29.15 -16.07
CA PRO A 154 -55.79 -30.41 -15.42
C PRO A 154 -55.17 -31.39 -16.42
N GLU A 155 -54.04 -31.99 -16.04
CA GLU A 155 -53.29 -32.99 -16.84
C GLU A 155 -52.71 -32.47 -18.17
N GLN A 156 -52.72 -31.15 -18.43
CA GLN A 156 -52.11 -30.55 -19.61
C GLN A 156 -50.90 -29.68 -19.23
N PRO A 157 -49.95 -29.46 -20.16
CA PRO A 157 -48.93 -28.44 -19.99
C PRO A 157 -49.55 -27.04 -19.86
N ASP A 158 -48.87 -26.15 -19.14
CA ASP A 158 -49.27 -24.74 -19.06
C ASP A 158 -49.42 -24.12 -20.45
N LYS A 159 -50.54 -23.43 -20.67
CA LYS A 159 -50.71 -22.54 -21.82
C LYS A 159 -49.85 -21.31 -21.58
N ARG A 160 -48.82 -21.13 -22.42
CA ARG A 160 -47.88 -20.00 -22.33
C ARG A 160 -48.07 -19.06 -23.50
N LYS A 161 -47.91 -17.75 -23.27
CA LYS A 161 -47.93 -16.72 -24.32
C LYS A 161 -46.58 -16.03 -24.42
N LYS A 162 -46.22 -15.60 -25.64
CA LYS A 162 -45.03 -14.78 -25.88
C LYS A 162 -45.13 -13.46 -25.11
N LEU A 163 -44.02 -12.97 -24.58
CA LEU A 163 -43.93 -11.71 -23.84
C LEU A 163 -44.05 -10.52 -24.80
N LYS A 164 -45.29 -10.19 -25.16
CA LYS A 164 -45.66 -9.06 -26.01
C LYS A 164 -46.66 -8.18 -25.26
N ILE A 165 -46.65 -6.89 -25.56
CA ILE A 165 -47.56 -5.92 -24.92
C ILE A 165 -49.03 -6.33 -25.11
N GLU A 166 -49.42 -6.79 -26.30
CA GLU A 166 -50.80 -7.23 -26.57
C GLU A 166 -51.20 -8.43 -25.71
N ASN A 167 -50.28 -9.39 -25.53
CA ASN A 167 -50.53 -10.58 -24.71
C ASN A 167 -50.61 -10.23 -23.21
N LEU A 168 -49.84 -9.24 -22.75
CA LEU A 168 -49.91 -8.73 -21.38
C LEU A 168 -51.24 -8.01 -21.14
N ILE A 169 -51.70 -7.19 -22.10
CA ILE A 169 -53.03 -6.56 -22.05
C ILE A 169 -54.13 -7.62 -21.98
N GLU A 170 -54.02 -8.67 -22.78
CA GLU A 170 -54.99 -9.77 -22.77
C GLU A 170 -55.01 -10.51 -21.42
N LEU A 171 -53.84 -10.80 -20.85
CA LEU A 171 -53.72 -11.36 -19.50
C LEU A 171 -54.42 -10.45 -18.48
N GLY A 172 -54.12 -9.15 -18.49
CA GLY A 172 -54.70 -8.21 -17.55
C GLY A 172 -56.21 -8.02 -17.73
N ARG A 173 -56.72 -8.10 -18.96
CA ARG A 173 -58.16 -8.10 -19.23
C ARG A 173 -58.83 -9.32 -18.59
N ARG A 174 -58.32 -10.51 -18.87
CA ARG A 174 -58.87 -11.76 -18.30
C ARG A 174 -58.83 -11.74 -16.77
N LEU A 175 -57.71 -11.37 -16.17
CA LEU A 175 -57.59 -11.30 -14.72
C LEU A 175 -58.55 -10.29 -14.10
N LYS A 176 -58.82 -9.16 -14.76
CA LYS A 176 -59.79 -8.17 -14.27
C LYS A 176 -61.24 -8.64 -14.41
N GLU A 177 -61.55 -9.44 -15.42
CA GLU A 177 -62.85 -10.10 -15.59
C GLU A 177 -63.07 -11.16 -14.51
N GLU A 178 -62.04 -11.96 -14.20
CA GLU A 178 -62.06 -12.99 -13.15
C GLU A 178 -62.03 -12.39 -11.73
N GLN A 179 -61.34 -11.26 -11.55
CA GLN A 179 -61.12 -10.59 -10.27
C GLN A 179 -61.39 -9.07 -10.39
N PRO A 180 -62.66 -8.63 -10.26
CA PRO A 180 -63.05 -7.23 -10.48
C PRO A 180 -62.38 -6.20 -9.56
N ASP A 181 -61.85 -6.63 -8.41
CA ASP A 181 -61.19 -5.75 -7.44
C ASP A 181 -59.77 -5.32 -7.86
N LEU A 182 -59.20 -5.93 -8.91
CA LEU A 182 -57.89 -5.54 -9.44
C LEU A 182 -57.93 -4.12 -10.03
N ARG A 183 -57.09 -3.24 -9.47
CA ARG A 183 -56.97 -1.84 -9.89
C ARG A 183 -55.85 -1.65 -10.92
N GLY A 184 -56.02 -0.66 -11.78
CA GLY A 184 -55.08 -0.31 -12.85
C GLY A 184 -55.62 -0.58 -14.26
N THR A 185 -54.81 -0.20 -15.25
CA THR A 185 -55.05 -0.51 -16.66
C THR A 185 -54.82 -1.99 -16.94
N TYR A 186 -55.34 -2.51 -18.05
CA TYR A 186 -55.09 -3.91 -18.44
C TYR A 186 -53.60 -4.22 -18.57
N LEU A 187 -52.81 -3.29 -19.12
CA LEU A 187 -51.36 -3.46 -19.23
C LEU A 187 -50.69 -3.52 -17.84
N GLN A 188 -51.06 -2.63 -16.92
CA GLN A 188 -50.55 -2.62 -15.55
C GLN A 188 -50.84 -3.92 -14.82
N ILE A 189 -52.08 -4.42 -14.91
CA ILE A 189 -52.48 -5.70 -14.30
C ILE A 189 -51.67 -6.84 -14.93
N GLY A 190 -51.58 -6.87 -16.26
CA GLY A 190 -50.79 -7.87 -17.00
C GLY A 190 -49.33 -7.91 -16.57
N MET A 191 -48.64 -6.76 -16.58
CA MET A 191 -47.24 -6.65 -16.16
C MET A 191 -47.04 -6.95 -14.67
N THR A 192 -48.01 -6.64 -13.81
CA THR A 192 -47.90 -6.95 -12.37
C THR A 192 -47.91 -8.45 -12.11
N HIS A 193 -48.69 -9.21 -12.89
CA HIS A 193 -48.94 -10.65 -12.66
C HIS A 193 -48.11 -11.58 -13.55
N ALA A 194 -47.69 -11.12 -14.73
CA ALA A 194 -46.87 -11.91 -15.63
C ALA A 194 -45.51 -12.22 -14.98
N VAL A 195 -45.08 -13.47 -15.14
CA VAL A 195 -43.77 -13.93 -14.70
C VAL A 195 -43.09 -14.80 -15.73
N VAL A 196 -41.77 -14.75 -15.71
CA VAL A 196 -40.91 -15.45 -16.65
C VAL A 196 -39.96 -16.39 -15.91
N ASP A 197 -39.41 -17.35 -16.65
CA ASP A 197 -38.41 -18.28 -16.12
C ASP A 197 -37.00 -17.78 -16.46
N ASP A 198 -36.11 -17.71 -15.47
CA ASP A 198 -34.73 -17.26 -15.69
C ASP A 198 -33.89 -18.29 -16.44
N GLY A 199 -34.25 -19.58 -16.39
CA GLY A 199 -33.63 -20.60 -17.23
C GLY A 199 -33.89 -20.35 -18.71
N GLU A 200 -35.15 -20.08 -19.08
CA GLU A 200 -35.55 -19.73 -20.44
C GLU A 200 -34.85 -18.46 -20.95
N ILE A 201 -34.73 -17.42 -20.10
CA ILE A 201 -34.00 -16.19 -20.44
C ILE A 201 -32.54 -16.50 -20.77
N ILE A 202 -31.86 -17.27 -19.92
CA ILE A 202 -30.45 -17.61 -20.11
C ILE A 202 -30.27 -18.52 -21.33
N GLU A 203 -31.17 -19.46 -21.58
CA GLU A 203 -31.15 -20.33 -22.76
C GLU A 203 -31.24 -19.51 -24.05
N LEU A 204 -32.16 -18.55 -24.14
CA LEU A 204 -32.30 -17.67 -25.30
C LEU A 204 -31.05 -16.80 -25.53
N LEU A 205 -30.49 -16.23 -24.47
CA LEU A 205 -29.29 -15.38 -24.55
C LEU A 205 -28.03 -16.18 -24.91
N THR A 206 -27.90 -17.43 -24.44
CA THR A 206 -26.72 -18.27 -24.68
C THR A 206 -26.81 -19.08 -25.97
N GLY A 207 -28.01 -19.46 -26.39
CA GLY A 207 -28.27 -20.16 -27.65
C GLY A 207 -28.07 -19.29 -28.89
N ASN A 208 -28.05 -17.97 -28.74
CA ASN A 208 -27.85 -17.02 -29.83
C ASN A 208 -26.48 -16.35 -29.77
N ASN A 209 -25.58 -16.72 -30.69
CA ASN A 209 -24.23 -16.16 -30.79
C ASN A 209 -24.17 -14.63 -30.91
N ASN A 210 -25.23 -13.98 -31.40
CA ASN A 210 -25.28 -12.51 -31.49
C ASN A 210 -25.25 -11.83 -30.12
N PHE A 211 -25.72 -12.50 -29.06
CA PHE A 211 -25.72 -11.96 -27.70
C PHE A 211 -24.43 -12.24 -26.93
N LYS A 212 -23.50 -13.01 -27.49
CA LYS A 212 -22.26 -13.39 -26.80
C LYS A 212 -21.46 -12.16 -26.39
N GLY A 213 -21.34 -11.92 -25.10
CA GLY A 213 -20.64 -10.76 -24.54
C GLY A 213 -21.34 -9.42 -24.79
N LYS A 214 -22.64 -9.43 -25.13
CA LYS A 214 -23.46 -8.24 -25.40
C LYS A 214 -24.62 -8.04 -24.41
N TYR A 215 -24.55 -8.70 -23.26
CA TYR A 215 -25.46 -8.48 -22.13
C TYR A 215 -24.75 -8.68 -20.78
N LEU A 216 -25.35 -8.13 -19.73
CA LEU A 216 -25.04 -8.39 -18.33
C LEU A 216 -26.33 -8.77 -17.62
N VAL A 217 -26.23 -9.77 -16.75
CA VAL A 217 -27.32 -10.23 -15.88
C VAL A 217 -27.10 -9.59 -14.53
N VAL A 218 -28.08 -8.83 -14.05
CA VAL A 218 -27.98 -8.07 -12.81
C VAL A 218 -29.17 -8.44 -11.93
N VAL A 219 -28.92 -8.69 -10.65
CA VAL A 219 -29.97 -9.06 -9.70
C VAL A 219 -29.95 -8.14 -8.48
N PRO A 220 -31.09 -7.66 -7.99
CA PRO A 220 -31.16 -6.79 -6.82
C PRO A 220 -30.99 -7.63 -5.55
N SER A 221 -29.73 -7.80 -5.16
CA SER A 221 -29.36 -8.69 -4.05
C SER A 221 -29.95 -8.22 -2.72
N ASP A 222 -30.02 -6.90 -2.51
CA ASP A 222 -30.46 -6.31 -1.24
C ASP A 222 -31.99 -6.26 -1.08
N GLU A 223 -32.75 -6.33 -2.17
CA GLU A 223 -34.21 -6.18 -2.17
C GLU A 223 -34.93 -7.51 -1.96
N ASP A 224 -34.52 -8.55 -2.71
CA ASP A 224 -35.22 -9.84 -2.75
C ASP A 224 -34.36 -11.01 -2.24
N LEU A 225 -33.12 -11.12 -2.73
CA LEU A 225 -32.32 -12.33 -2.53
C LEU A 225 -31.73 -12.45 -1.12
N SER A 226 -31.44 -11.33 -0.47
CA SER A 226 -30.88 -11.26 0.88
C SER A 226 -31.80 -11.92 1.92
N GLU A 227 -33.12 -11.81 1.72
CA GLU A 227 -34.18 -12.34 2.58
C GLU A 227 -34.29 -13.87 2.53
N ILE A 228 -33.82 -14.51 1.45
CA ILE A 228 -33.78 -15.98 1.38
C ILE A 228 -32.68 -16.51 2.29
N ASN A 229 -33.06 -17.17 3.38
CA ASN A 229 -32.10 -17.77 4.31
C ASN A 229 -31.24 -18.84 3.61
N TRP A 230 -29.92 -18.67 3.67
CA TRP A 230 -28.95 -19.56 3.03
C TRP A 230 -29.05 -21.03 3.47
N LYS A 231 -29.44 -21.29 4.71
CA LYS A 231 -29.59 -22.66 5.27
C LYS A 231 -31.00 -23.22 5.10
N SER A 232 -31.93 -22.47 4.52
CA SER A 232 -33.28 -22.96 4.24
C SER A 232 -33.29 -23.86 3.01
N GLN A 233 -34.44 -24.49 2.75
CA GLN A 233 -34.66 -25.28 1.54
C GLN A 233 -34.48 -24.42 0.26
N ASP A 234 -34.76 -23.12 0.34
CA ASP A 234 -34.61 -22.17 -0.78
C ASP A 234 -33.18 -21.64 -0.96
N GLY A 235 -32.24 -22.03 -0.10
CA GLY A 235 -30.83 -21.62 -0.19
C GLY A 235 -30.20 -21.98 -1.54
N LEU A 236 -30.58 -23.11 -2.14
CA LEU A 236 -30.11 -23.50 -3.48
C LEU A 236 -30.63 -22.54 -4.56
N THR A 237 -31.89 -22.12 -4.47
CA THR A 237 -32.49 -21.15 -5.39
C THR A 237 -31.72 -19.83 -5.37
N ARG A 238 -31.45 -19.29 -4.17
CA ARG A 238 -30.62 -18.08 -3.99
C ARG A 238 -29.24 -18.26 -4.62
N LYS A 239 -28.58 -19.39 -4.34
CA LYS A 239 -27.25 -19.70 -4.88
C LYS A 239 -27.23 -19.74 -6.40
N VAL A 240 -28.18 -20.43 -7.04
CA VAL A 240 -28.24 -20.57 -8.50
C VAL A 240 -28.49 -19.23 -9.19
N ILE A 241 -29.34 -18.37 -8.64
CA ILE A 241 -29.59 -17.03 -9.18
C ILE A 241 -28.32 -16.17 -9.10
N ILE A 242 -27.61 -16.20 -7.97
CA ILE A 242 -26.32 -15.50 -7.85
C ILE A 242 -25.29 -16.06 -8.84
N GLN A 243 -25.23 -17.38 -9.03
CA GLN A 243 -24.32 -17.98 -10.01
C GLN A 243 -24.63 -17.52 -11.44
N ARG A 244 -25.91 -17.32 -11.78
CA ARG A 244 -26.37 -16.81 -13.09
C ARG A 244 -26.07 -15.32 -13.29
N SER A 245 -25.97 -14.53 -12.23
CA SER A 245 -25.74 -13.09 -12.35
C SER A 245 -24.29 -12.75 -12.67
N HIS A 246 -24.09 -11.65 -13.39
CA HIS A 246 -22.79 -11.03 -13.63
C HIS A 246 -22.48 -9.97 -12.58
N ALA A 247 -23.51 -9.27 -12.08
CA ALA A 247 -23.42 -8.17 -11.13
C ALA A 247 -24.63 -8.15 -10.20
N PHE A 248 -24.56 -7.31 -9.17
CA PHE A 248 -25.69 -7.00 -8.29
C PHE A 248 -26.15 -5.57 -8.46
N PHE A 249 -27.45 -5.34 -8.29
CA PHE A 249 -27.96 -4.04 -7.88
C PHE A 249 -27.93 -3.99 -6.35
N ALA A 250 -26.97 -3.26 -5.79
CA ALA A 250 -26.80 -3.12 -4.35
C ALA A 250 -26.01 -1.86 -3.98
N THR A 251 -26.31 -1.30 -2.81
CA THR A 251 -25.53 -0.21 -2.19
C THR A 251 -25.04 -0.54 -0.79
N ASN A 252 -25.48 -1.68 -0.23
CA ASN A 252 -25.09 -2.12 1.09
C ASN A 252 -23.62 -2.55 1.10
N ASP A 253 -22.83 -1.97 2.01
CA ASP A 253 -21.39 -2.26 2.10
C ASP A 253 -21.12 -3.75 2.36
N ASN A 254 -22.00 -4.45 3.09
CA ASN A 254 -21.91 -5.90 3.32
C ASN A 254 -22.12 -6.72 2.05
N THR A 255 -22.97 -6.25 1.15
CA THR A 255 -23.28 -6.93 -0.12
C THR A 255 -22.19 -6.65 -1.15
N ILE A 256 -21.64 -5.44 -1.14
CA ILE A 256 -20.43 -5.09 -1.91
C ILE A 256 -19.26 -5.97 -1.48
N GLU A 257 -19.00 -6.07 -0.18
CA GLU A 257 -17.92 -6.93 0.35
C GLU A 257 -18.16 -8.41 0.02
N PHE A 258 -19.40 -8.90 0.13
CA PHE A 258 -19.76 -10.26 -0.28
C PHE A 258 -19.51 -10.50 -1.77
N GLY A 259 -20.00 -9.63 -2.66
CA GLY A 259 -19.85 -9.78 -4.11
C GLY A 259 -18.39 -9.73 -4.59
N LEU A 260 -17.51 -9.08 -3.80
CA LEU A 260 -16.06 -9.04 -4.03
C LEU A 260 -15.31 -10.19 -3.35
N GLY A 261 -16.00 -11.17 -2.74
CA GLY A 261 -15.38 -12.30 -2.06
C GLY A 261 -14.74 -11.99 -0.70
N GLY A 262 -14.87 -10.75 -0.20
CA GLY A 262 -14.23 -10.31 1.06
C GLY A 262 -14.76 -11.00 2.32
N LYS A 263 -15.91 -11.68 2.23
CA LYS A 263 -16.49 -12.47 3.33
C LYS A 263 -16.14 -13.96 3.30
N ALA A 264 -15.46 -14.42 2.26
CA ALA A 264 -14.97 -15.79 2.17
C ALA A 264 -13.60 -15.90 2.84
N SER A 265 -13.23 -17.10 3.28
CA SER A 265 -11.91 -17.38 3.86
C SER A 265 -10.77 -17.08 2.87
N ASN A 266 -11.03 -17.27 1.58
CA ASN A 266 -10.19 -16.87 0.45
C ASN A 266 -11.07 -16.61 -0.78
N GLU A 267 -10.54 -15.88 -1.76
CA GLU A 267 -11.27 -15.50 -2.99
C GLU A 267 -11.56 -16.71 -3.90
N ASP A 268 -10.69 -17.73 -3.91
CA ASP A 268 -10.85 -18.92 -4.76
C ASP A 268 -12.08 -19.75 -4.37
N ASP A 269 -12.37 -19.88 -3.08
CA ASP A 269 -13.55 -20.56 -2.57
C ASP A 269 -14.83 -19.82 -2.99
N PHE A 270 -14.80 -18.48 -2.94
CA PHE A 270 -15.90 -17.65 -3.43
C PHE A 270 -16.15 -17.89 -4.92
N ILE A 271 -15.10 -17.87 -5.75
CA ILE A 271 -15.19 -18.12 -7.19
C ILE A 271 -15.66 -19.56 -7.46
N LYS A 272 -15.17 -20.55 -6.73
CA LYS A 272 -15.62 -21.94 -6.86
C LYS A 272 -17.12 -22.08 -6.61
N GLU A 273 -17.61 -21.40 -5.59
CA GLU A 273 -19.01 -21.41 -5.19
C GLU A 273 -19.91 -20.58 -6.12
N PHE A 274 -19.55 -19.33 -6.41
CA PHE A 274 -20.39 -18.35 -7.11
C PHE A 274 -19.99 -18.08 -8.57
N LYS A 275 -18.97 -18.80 -9.06
CA LYS A 275 -18.42 -18.81 -10.43
C LYS A 275 -17.65 -17.57 -10.85
N THR A 276 -18.02 -16.40 -10.36
CA THR A 276 -17.32 -15.13 -10.59
C THR A 276 -17.52 -14.21 -9.39
N PHE A 277 -16.69 -13.17 -9.29
CA PHE A 277 -17.08 -11.99 -8.52
C PHE A 277 -18.37 -11.37 -9.07
N LYS A 278 -19.11 -10.70 -8.20
CA LYS A 278 -20.41 -10.06 -8.47
C LYS A 278 -20.31 -8.57 -8.11
N PRO A 279 -19.67 -7.73 -8.95
CA PRO A 279 -19.61 -6.29 -8.72
C PRO A 279 -21.00 -5.70 -8.49
N CYS A 280 -21.10 -4.73 -7.58
CA CYS A 280 -22.35 -4.03 -7.31
C CYS A 280 -22.42 -2.76 -8.15
N ILE A 281 -23.37 -2.68 -9.07
CA ILE A 281 -23.74 -1.45 -9.77
C ILE A 281 -25.03 -0.89 -9.17
N TRP A 282 -25.37 0.36 -9.50
CA TRP A 282 -26.57 0.98 -8.94
C TRP A 282 -27.17 2.03 -9.88
N GLY A 283 -28.36 2.50 -9.55
CA GLY A 283 -29.05 3.59 -10.21
C GLY A 283 -29.97 4.36 -9.25
N SER A 284 -30.60 5.42 -9.73
CA SER A 284 -31.52 6.22 -8.91
C SER A 284 -32.86 5.52 -8.65
N ASP A 285 -33.22 4.51 -9.46
CA ASP A 285 -34.54 3.88 -9.47
C ASP A 285 -35.66 4.92 -9.67
N ALA A 286 -35.39 5.90 -10.53
CA ALA A 286 -36.21 7.09 -10.67
C ALA A 286 -37.53 6.78 -11.38
N HIS A 287 -38.63 7.05 -10.68
CA HIS A 287 -40.00 6.95 -11.20
C HIS A 287 -40.67 8.32 -11.40
N LYS A 288 -40.00 9.40 -10.96
CA LYS A 288 -40.44 10.80 -11.08
C LYS A 288 -39.27 11.71 -11.37
N TYR A 289 -39.56 12.93 -11.83
CA TYR A 289 -38.52 13.88 -12.27
C TYR A 289 -37.50 14.20 -11.19
N ASP A 290 -37.93 14.39 -9.93
CA ASP A 290 -37.04 14.79 -8.83
C ASP A 290 -35.97 13.74 -8.49
N ASP A 291 -36.28 12.46 -8.73
CA ASP A 291 -35.41 11.34 -8.37
C ASP A 291 -34.35 11.05 -9.45
N LEU A 292 -34.51 11.60 -10.66
CA LEU A 292 -33.58 11.38 -11.78
C LEU A 292 -32.13 11.69 -11.37
N PHE A 293 -31.29 10.65 -11.37
CA PHE A 293 -29.87 10.68 -11.03
C PHE A 293 -29.57 11.07 -9.58
N GLU A 294 -30.55 10.96 -8.67
CA GLU A 294 -30.39 11.27 -7.25
C GLU A 294 -30.66 10.04 -6.38
N PRO A 295 -29.71 9.08 -6.30
CA PRO A 295 -29.86 7.89 -5.47
C PRO A 295 -29.86 8.25 -3.97
N GLN A 296 -30.59 7.45 -3.19
CA GLN A 296 -30.68 7.61 -1.74
C GLN A 296 -29.30 7.65 -1.07
N LYS A 297 -29.18 8.49 -0.03
CA LYS A 297 -27.94 8.67 0.76
C LYS A 297 -26.71 9.05 -0.08
N GLN A 298 -26.90 9.64 -1.28
CA GLN A 298 -25.81 10.03 -2.19
C GLN A 298 -24.89 8.85 -2.57
N LYS A 299 -25.44 7.63 -2.63
CA LYS A 299 -24.73 6.41 -3.06
C LYS A 299 -24.68 6.34 -4.59
N TYR A 300 -23.96 7.29 -5.22
CA TYR A 300 -23.78 7.31 -6.68
C TYR A 300 -22.93 6.13 -7.16
N CYS A 301 -23.25 5.60 -8.33
CA CYS A 301 -22.44 4.57 -8.98
C CYS A 301 -21.36 5.21 -9.86
N TRP A 302 -20.10 4.84 -9.60
CA TRP A 302 -18.95 5.28 -10.37
C TRP A 302 -18.26 4.07 -11.02
N ILE A 303 -18.11 4.11 -12.34
CA ILE A 303 -17.41 3.09 -13.12
C ILE A 303 -16.14 3.69 -13.71
N LYS A 304 -15.01 2.99 -13.54
CA LYS A 304 -13.72 3.37 -14.09
C LYS A 304 -13.45 2.66 -15.42
N ALA A 305 -14.11 3.14 -16.46
CA ALA A 305 -13.95 2.65 -17.82
C ALA A 305 -14.51 3.67 -18.81
N ASP A 306 -14.19 3.52 -20.09
CA ASP A 306 -14.85 4.28 -21.15
C ASP A 306 -16.36 4.01 -21.17
N PRO A 307 -17.18 5.01 -21.58
CA PRO A 307 -18.62 4.88 -21.63
C PRO A 307 -19.00 4.09 -22.89
N THR A 308 -18.61 2.82 -22.93
CA THR A 308 -19.00 1.83 -23.94
C THR A 308 -19.41 0.56 -23.21
N PHE A 309 -20.20 -0.31 -23.86
CA PHE A 309 -20.61 -1.57 -23.24
C PHE A 309 -19.39 -2.45 -22.87
N GLU A 310 -18.40 -2.57 -23.76
CA GLU A 310 -17.15 -3.30 -23.46
C GLU A 310 -16.34 -2.65 -22.32
N GLY A 311 -16.42 -1.32 -22.17
CA GLY A 311 -15.85 -0.60 -21.04
C GLY A 311 -16.53 -1.00 -19.73
N ILE A 312 -17.86 -1.02 -19.70
CA ILE A 312 -18.63 -1.46 -18.52
C ILE A 312 -18.33 -2.92 -18.19
N ARG A 313 -18.20 -3.80 -19.17
CA ARG A 313 -17.81 -5.21 -18.94
C ARG A 313 -16.47 -5.38 -18.22
N GLN A 314 -15.60 -4.37 -18.23
CA GLN A 314 -14.33 -4.43 -17.49
C GLN A 314 -14.53 -4.63 -15.98
N ILE A 315 -15.70 -4.25 -15.43
CA ILE A 315 -16.02 -4.47 -14.01
C ILE A 315 -16.02 -5.95 -13.63
N LEU A 316 -16.17 -6.87 -14.59
CA LEU A 316 -16.17 -8.30 -14.32
C LEU A 316 -14.77 -8.87 -14.06
N TYR A 317 -13.72 -8.16 -14.48
CA TYR A 317 -12.32 -8.62 -14.33
C TYR A 317 -11.63 -7.99 -13.12
N GLU A 318 -11.82 -6.68 -12.91
CA GLU A 318 -11.17 -5.91 -11.83
C GLU A 318 -12.22 -5.11 -11.02
N PRO A 319 -13.23 -5.77 -10.44
CA PRO A 319 -14.39 -5.09 -9.85
C PRO A 319 -14.01 -4.11 -8.74
N LYS A 320 -13.05 -4.47 -7.89
CA LYS A 320 -12.59 -3.68 -6.75
C LYS A 320 -12.00 -2.31 -7.15
N ASP A 321 -11.30 -2.27 -8.28
CA ASP A 321 -10.60 -1.07 -8.77
C ASP A 321 -11.41 -0.28 -9.79
N ARG A 322 -12.55 -0.84 -10.24
CA ARG A 322 -13.38 -0.26 -11.31
C ARG A 322 -14.77 0.15 -10.90
N VAL A 323 -15.24 -0.26 -9.74
CA VAL A 323 -16.59 0.06 -9.26
C VAL A 323 -16.51 0.74 -7.90
N PHE A 324 -17.20 1.86 -7.75
CA PHE A 324 -17.30 2.56 -6.48
C PHE A 324 -18.72 3.07 -6.27
N ILE A 325 -19.32 2.76 -5.12
CA ILE A 325 -20.64 3.23 -4.71
C ILE A 325 -20.49 4.23 -3.56
N GLY A 326 -20.85 5.49 -3.81
CA GLY A 326 -20.72 6.56 -2.81
C GLY A 326 -20.67 7.95 -3.45
N ASN A 327 -20.45 8.97 -2.62
CA ASN A 327 -20.48 10.36 -3.09
C ASN A 327 -19.38 10.63 -4.13
N TYR A 328 -18.12 10.35 -3.78
CA TYR A 328 -16.95 10.48 -4.66
C TYR A 328 -15.95 9.35 -4.42
N PRO A 329 -15.31 8.79 -5.47
CA PRO A 329 -14.23 7.83 -5.31
C PRO A 329 -13.08 8.38 -4.46
N LYS A 330 -12.53 7.55 -3.55
CA LYS A 330 -11.44 7.92 -2.62
C LYS A 330 -10.23 8.56 -3.31
N LEU A 331 -9.97 8.20 -4.57
CA LEU A 331 -8.89 8.79 -5.37
C LEU A 331 -9.06 10.31 -5.53
N TYR A 332 -10.29 10.80 -5.68
CA TYR A 332 -10.54 12.23 -5.86
C TYR A 332 -10.21 13.04 -4.61
N ASP A 333 -10.44 12.51 -3.41
CA ASP A 333 -10.04 13.15 -2.16
C ASP A 333 -8.51 13.26 -2.07
N ARG A 334 -7.79 12.19 -2.44
CA ARG A 334 -6.32 12.19 -2.50
C ARG A 334 -5.80 13.24 -3.47
N ILE A 335 -6.35 13.29 -4.68
CA ILE A 335 -5.97 14.28 -5.70
C ILE A 335 -6.27 15.70 -5.21
N LYS A 336 -7.44 15.92 -4.61
CA LYS A 336 -7.85 17.23 -4.10
C LYS A 336 -6.89 17.76 -3.04
N ASN A 337 -6.39 16.89 -2.16
CA ASN A 337 -5.51 17.26 -1.06
C ASN A 337 -4.03 17.36 -1.45
N ALA A 338 -3.61 16.73 -2.55
CA ALA A 338 -2.21 16.67 -2.98
C ALA A 338 -2.02 17.07 -4.45
N ARG A 339 -2.66 18.18 -4.88
CA ARG A 339 -2.68 18.60 -6.30
C ARG A 339 -1.30 18.85 -6.91
N ASN A 340 -0.33 19.24 -6.09
CA ASN A 340 1.06 19.46 -6.45
C ASN A 340 1.84 18.15 -6.71
N ASN A 341 1.27 16.99 -6.38
CA ASN A 341 1.90 15.67 -6.58
C ASN A 341 1.42 14.96 -7.85
N TYR A 342 0.42 15.50 -8.54
CA TYR A 342 -0.16 14.88 -9.74
C TYR A 342 0.17 15.68 -11.00
N ILE A 343 0.75 15.00 -11.98
CA ILE A 343 1.06 15.58 -13.27
C ILE A 343 -0.21 15.60 -14.12
N LYS A 344 -0.56 16.77 -14.65
CA LYS A 344 -1.73 16.96 -15.52
C LYS A 344 -1.36 16.74 -16.98
N THR A 345 -0.26 17.35 -17.44
CA THR A 345 0.12 17.34 -18.85
C THR A 345 1.63 17.51 -19.03
N LEU A 346 2.20 16.78 -19.99
CA LEU A 346 3.52 17.00 -20.56
C LEU A 346 3.37 17.63 -21.94
N THR A 347 4.06 18.73 -22.19
CA THR A 347 4.12 19.39 -23.51
C THR A 347 5.57 19.50 -23.97
N ILE A 348 5.89 19.15 -25.22
CA ILE A 348 7.23 19.26 -25.79
C ILE A 348 7.15 19.98 -27.15
N ASN A 349 7.92 21.05 -27.29
CA ASN A 349 7.94 21.90 -28.49
C ASN A 349 9.37 22.17 -28.96
N ALA A 350 9.51 22.50 -30.24
CA ALA A 350 10.72 23.14 -30.74
C ALA A 350 10.81 24.58 -30.20
N ILE A 351 12.02 25.08 -29.97
CA ILE A 351 12.23 26.48 -29.59
C ILE A 351 11.95 27.39 -30.79
N ASN A 352 11.43 28.60 -30.51
CA ASN A 352 11.19 29.62 -31.51
C ASN A 352 12.46 29.90 -32.32
N GLY A 353 12.36 29.81 -33.65
CA GLY A 353 13.48 30.05 -34.58
C GLY A 353 14.32 28.82 -34.92
N TYR A 354 14.00 27.62 -34.41
CA TYR A 354 14.62 26.39 -34.89
C TYR A 354 14.17 26.09 -36.34
N ASP A 355 15.13 26.00 -37.24
CA ASP A 355 14.95 25.84 -38.69
C ASP A 355 14.77 24.37 -39.13
N ASN A 356 14.61 23.44 -38.19
CA ASN A 356 14.56 22.00 -38.43
C ASN A 356 15.83 21.41 -39.07
N SER A 357 16.97 22.11 -39.04
CA SER A 357 18.25 21.67 -39.64
C SER A 357 18.78 20.32 -39.12
N LYS A 358 18.34 19.87 -37.94
CA LYS A 358 18.70 18.58 -37.33
C LYS A 358 17.50 17.64 -37.15
N GLY A 359 16.43 17.89 -37.91
CA GLY A 359 15.21 17.08 -37.95
C GLY A 359 14.11 17.55 -36.99
N VAL A 360 12.90 17.07 -37.23
CA VAL A 360 11.71 17.32 -36.40
C VAL A 360 11.52 16.12 -35.47
N TRP A 361 11.75 16.32 -34.17
CA TRP A 361 11.62 15.26 -33.17
C TRP A 361 10.33 15.40 -32.37
N PHE A 362 10.24 16.45 -31.55
CA PHE A 362 9.06 16.78 -30.75
C PHE A 362 8.55 18.14 -31.20
N ASN A 363 7.40 18.17 -31.87
CA ASN A 363 6.75 19.41 -32.29
C ASN A 363 5.26 19.36 -31.97
N ASN A 364 4.77 20.29 -31.15
CA ASN A 364 3.41 20.29 -30.62
C ASN A 364 3.00 18.96 -29.96
N PHE A 365 3.95 18.29 -29.30
CA PHE A 365 3.66 17.05 -28.60
C PHE A 365 2.96 17.37 -27.27
N LYS A 366 1.78 16.80 -27.05
CA LYS A 366 1.02 16.95 -25.81
C LYS A 366 0.54 15.60 -25.31
N LEU A 367 0.90 15.27 -24.08
CA LEU A 367 0.50 14.04 -23.40
C LEU A 367 -0.27 14.39 -22.12
N ASN A 368 -1.55 14.04 -22.08
CA ASN A 368 -2.34 14.13 -20.85
C ASN A 368 -2.13 12.85 -20.04
N LEU A 369 -1.77 12.99 -18.77
CA LEU A 369 -1.50 11.85 -17.89
C LEU A 369 -2.73 11.54 -17.02
N GLY A 370 -2.95 10.25 -16.76
CA GLY A 370 -3.89 9.78 -15.74
C GLY A 370 -3.34 10.00 -14.32
N PHE A 371 -4.12 9.60 -13.31
CA PHE A 371 -3.77 9.83 -11.90
C PHE A 371 -3.14 8.62 -11.20
N GLU A 372 -3.09 7.49 -11.88
CA GLU A 372 -2.63 6.23 -11.30
C GLU A 372 -1.53 5.61 -12.17
N LEU A 373 -1.42 4.29 -12.21
CA LEU A 373 -0.42 3.58 -13.00
C LEU A 373 -0.63 3.84 -14.49
N ILE A 374 0.36 4.44 -15.14
CA ILE A 374 0.38 4.69 -16.58
C ILE A 374 1.44 3.80 -17.20
N ALA A 375 1.00 2.88 -18.06
CA ALA A 375 1.90 2.06 -18.87
C ALA A 375 2.11 2.72 -20.25
N ILE A 376 3.36 3.08 -20.57
CA ILE A 376 3.73 3.59 -21.90
C ILE A 376 4.21 2.41 -22.75
N ILE A 377 3.38 1.99 -23.71
CA ILE A 377 3.62 0.81 -24.56
C ILE A 377 3.94 1.25 -26.00
N GLY A 378 4.79 0.51 -26.69
CA GLY A 378 5.11 0.76 -28.09
C GLY A 378 6.38 0.05 -28.56
N ASN A 379 6.60 0.00 -29.86
CA ASN A 379 7.77 -0.66 -30.45
C ASN A 379 9.10 0.01 -30.08
N LYS A 380 10.21 -0.71 -30.27
CA LYS A 380 11.57 -0.17 -30.07
C LYS A 380 11.76 1.10 -30.93
N GLY A 381 12.38 2.14 -30.35
CA GLY A 381 12.63 3.42 -31.03
C GLY A 381 11.47 4.41 -31.09
N LYS A 382 10.28 4.10 -30.54
CA LYS A 382 9.10 4.99 -30.55
C LYS A 382 9.08 6.08 -29.46
N GLY A 383 10.22 6.41 -28.84
CA GLY A 383 10.32 7.53 -27.89
C GLY A 383 9.84 7.26 -26.45
N LYS A 384 9.51 6.01 -26.06
CA LYS A 384 9.06 5.69 -24.69
C LYS A 384 10.03 6.16 -23.60
N SER A 385 11.29 5.77 -23.74
CA SER A 385 12.33 6.12 -22.77
C SER A 385 12.68 7.62 -22.83
N ALA A 386 12.49 8.26 -23.98
CA ALA A 386 12.63 9.71 -24.10
C ALA A 386 11.57 10.44 -23.25
N ILE A 387 10.32 9.99 -23.27
CA ILE A 387 9.26 10.57 -22.42
C ILE A 387 9.63 10.42 -20.93
N ALA A 388 10.08 9.23 -20.52
CA ALA A 388 10.47 8.97 -19.13
C ALA A 388 11.65 9.85 -18.68
N ASP A 389 12.71 9.94 -19.50
CA ASP A 389 13.85 10.83 -19.28
C ASP A 389 13.43 12.31 -19.16
N ILE A 390 12.55 12.78 -20.06
CA ILE A 390 12.07 14.17 -20.06
C ILE A 390 11.27 14.47 -18.80
N ILE A 391 10.39 13.56 -18.37
CA ILE A 391 9.64 13.70 -17.12
C ILE A 391 10.60 13.75 -15.92
N GLY A 392 11.61 12.87 -15.88
CA GLY A 392 12.64 12.89 -14.84
C GLY A 392 13.42 14.21 -14.78
N LEU A 393 13.79 14.76 -15.94
CA LEU A 393 14.47 16.07 -16.03
C LEU A 393 13.61 17.22 -15.48
N LEU A 394 12.33 17.27 -15.86
CA LEU A 394 11.39 18.33 -15.47
C LEU A 394 11.01 18.23 -13.99
N GLY A 395 10.95 17.01 -13.46
CA GLY A 395 10.71 16.73 -12.05
C GLY A 395 11.96 16.82 -11.16
N ASN A 396 13.08 17.32 -11.69
CA ASN A 396 14.35 17.46 -10.95
C ASN A 396 14.83 16.14 -10.32
N SER A 397 14.68 15.00 -11.01
CA SER A 397 15.12 13.75 -10.41
C SER A 397 16.63 13.73 -10.19
N HIS A 398 17.07 13.36 -8.99
CA HIS A 398 18.48 13.36 -8.58
C HIS A 398 19.23 12.13 -9.10
N VAL A 399 19.10 11.88 -10.40
CA VAL A 399 19.74 10.78 -11.10
C VAL A 399 20.86 11.34 -11.97
N ASP A 400 22.00 10.63 -12.00
CA ASP A 400 23.11 10.99 -12.87
C ASP A 400 22.65 10.95 -14.34
N ARG A 401 22.97 12.00 -15.09
CA ARG A 401 22.62 12.09 -16.52
C ARG A 401 23.21 10.92 -17.33
N SER A 402 24.32 10.34 -16.89
CA SER A 402 24.92 9.14 -17.47
C SER A 402 24.09 7.87 -17.27
N ASP A 403 23.02 7.90 -16.48
CA ASP A 403 22.07 6.79 -16.33
C ASP A 403 20.80 6.94 -17.18
N PHE A 404 20.56 8.13 -17.73
CA PHE A 404 19.42 8.40 -18.62
C PHE A 404 19.48 7.52 -19.86
N SER A 405 18.37 7.23 -20.50
CA SER A 405 18.36 6.30 -21.64
C SER A 405 18.56 7.00 -22.99
N PHE A 406 18.14 8.27 -23.07
CA PHE A 406 17.97 9.08 -24.26
C PHE A 406 18.64 10.47 -24.10
N LEU A 407 18.41 11.19 -23.00
CA LEU A 407 18.97 12.53 -22.74
C LEU A 407 20.41 12.47 -22.20
N LYS A 408 21.29 11.77 -22.92
CA LYS A 408 22.72 11.64 -22.64
C LYS A 408 23.58 12.42 -23.63
N ASN A 409 24.78 12.78 -23.21
CA ASN A 409 25.76 13.52 -24.02
C ASN A 409 26.20 12.75 -25.29
N ASP A 410 26.24 11.42 -25.22
CA ASP A 410 26.54 10.53 -26.35
C ASP A 410 25.32 10.24 -27.26
N LYS A 411 24.14 10.76 -26.90
CA LYS A 411 22.86 10.59 -27.62
C LYS A 411 22.20 11.93 -27.96
N PHE A 412 21.02 12.22 -27.40
CA PHE A 412 20.20 13.36 -27.83
C PHE A 412 20.72 14.70 -27.30
N CYS A 413 21.58 14.70 -26.29
CA CYS A 413 22.23 15.93 -25.80
C CYS A 413 23.53 16.28 -26.55
N LYS A 414 23.74 15.70 -27.74
CA LYS A 414 24.77 16.21 -28.67
C LYS A 414 24.42 17.62 -29.12
N LYS A 415 25.45 18.43 -29.35
CA LYS A 415 25.30 19.79 -29.87
C LYS A 415 24.45 19.80 -31.16
N GLY A 416 23.44 20.64 -31.18
CA GLY A 416 22.46 20.82 -32.25
C GLY A 416 21.18 19.99 -32.12
N TYR A 417 21.00 19.21 -31.05
CA TYR A 417 19.80 18.37 -30.87
C TYR A 417 18.95 18.85 -29.69
N ALA A 418 19.22 18.38 -28.47
CA ALA A 418 18.37 18.67 -27.31
C ALA A 418 18.20 20.16 -26.97
N GLU A 419 19.20 21.01 -27.26
CA GLU A 419 19.08 22.45 -27.00
C GLU A 419 18.00 23.17 -27.82
N ASN A 420 17.51 22.54 -28.90
CA ASN A 420 16.48 23.08 -29.79
C ASN A 420 15.06 22.73 -29.35
N PHE A 421 14.89 22.01 -28.24
CA PHE A 421 13.60 21.58 -27.73
C PHE A 421 13.39 22.03 -26.28
N ILE A 422 12.17 22.50 -26.01
CA ILE A 422 11.71 22.91 -24.69
C ILE A 422 10.53 22.04 -24.27
N SER A 423 10.49 21.69 -23.00
CA SER A 423 9.42 20.87 -22.44
C SER A 423 8.85 21.51 -21.18
N THR A 424 7.54 21.34 -20.99
CA THR A 424 6.79 21.87 -19.85
C THR A 424 5.97 20.76 -19.23
N LEU A 425 6.15 20.56 -17.94
CA LEU A 425 5.34 19.69 -17.10
C LEU A 425 4.37 20.56 -16.30
N LYS A 426 3.08 20.37 -16.54
CA LYS A 426 2.00 21.07 -15.83
C LYS A 426 1.43 20.15 -14.75
N TRP A 427 1.41 20.63 -13.51
CA TRP A 427 0.82 19.94 -12.36
C TRP A 427 -0.68 20.23 -12.25
N PHE A 428 -1.37 19.48 -11.39
CA PHE A 428 -2.83 19.61 -11.24
C PHE A 428 -3.25 20.88 -10.47
N ASP A 429 -2.35 21.47 -9.69
CA ASP A 429 -2.50 22.81 -9.10
C ASP A 429 -2.27 23.95 -10.12
N ASN A 430 -1.93 23.60 -11.37
CA ASN A 430 -1.56 24.47 -12.48
C ASN A 430 -0.19 25.14 -12.37
N THR A 431 0.66 24.73 -11.43
CA THR A 431 2.09 25.07 -11.47
C THR A 431 2.76 24.38 -12.66
N GLU A 432 3.84 24.98 -13.18
CA GLU A 432 4.52 24.52 -14.38
C GLU A 432 6.03 24.50 -14.18
N ASN A 433 6.67 23.41 -14.59
CA ASN A 433 8.12 23.26 -14.63
C ASN A 433 8.53 23.20 -16.10
N THR A 434 9.33 24.18 -16.54
CA THR A 434 9.77 24.28 -17.93
C THR A 434 11.29 24.22 -17.99
N LYS A 435 11.83 23.37 -18.87
CA LYS A 435 13.28 23.22 -19.10
C LYS A 435 13.58 22.93 -20.57
N LYS A 436 14.77 23.30 -21.02
CA LYS A 436 15.32 22.78 -22.27
C LYS A 436 15.78 21.35 -22.06
N LEU A 437 15.76 20.52 -23.11
CA LEU A 437 16.10 19.11 -22.98
C LEU A 437 17.60 18.86 -22.72
N ASN A 438 18.46 19.88 -22.87
CA ASN A 438 19.88 19.84 -22.55
C ASN A 438 20.22 20.42 -21.17
N ASP A 439 19.26 20.96 -20.41
CA ASP A 439 19.50 21.53 -19.08
C ASP A 439 20.06 20.48 -18.11
N ILE A 440 20.76 20.96 -17.08
CA ILE A 440 21.35 20.14 -16.00
C ILE A 440 20.47 20.28 -14.76
N ILE A 441 20.28 19.18 -14.04
CA ILE A 441 19.52 19.16 -12.78
C ILE A 441 20.45 19.68 -11.68
N GLU A 442 20.06 20.77 -11.03
CA GLU A 442 20.82 21.29 -9.88
C GLU A 442 20.64 20.36 -8.67
N PRO A 443 21.73 19.90 -8.02
CA PRO A 443 21.63 19.00 -6.86
C PRO A 443 20.84 19.59 -5.68
N THR A 444 20.75 20.92 -5.60
CA THR A 444 20.02 21.67 -4.56
C THR A 444 18.53 21.80 -4.87
N SER A 445 18.09 21.45 -6.08
CA SER A 445 16.68 21.54 -6.46
C SER A 445 15.84 20.48 -5.76
N VAL A 446 14.60 20.82 -5.40
CA VAL A 446 13.67 19.86 -4.80
C VAL A 446 13.31 18.81 -5.84
N GLU A 447 13.59 17.53 -5.51
CA GLU A 447 13.18 16.38 -6.33
C GLU A 447 11.66 16.21 -6.24
N MET A 448 10.96 16.54 -7.32
CA MET A 448 9.50 16.42 -7.43
C MET A 448 9.09 15.05 -7.98
N ILE A 449 9.97 14.41 -8.76
CA ILE A 449 9.73 13.10 -9.38
C ILE A 449 10.93 12.22 -9.11
N LYS A 450 10.69 11.06 -8.50
CA LYS A 450 11.70 10.00 -8.41
C LYS A 450 11.70 9.21 -9.72
N TYR A 451 12.74 9.42 -10.53
CA TYR A 451 12.97 8.66 -11.75
C TYR A 451 13.94 7.50 -11.48
N ILE A 452 13.64 6.32 -12.00
CA ILE A 452 14.49 5.13 -11.88
C ILE A 452 14.78 4.64 -13.30
N PRO A 453 15.88 5.10 -13.93
CA PRO A 453 16.26 4.64 -15.25
C PRO A 453 16.64 3.15 -15.25
N GLN A 454 16.47 2.50 -16.40
CA GLN A 454 16.82 1.10 -16.57
C GLN A 454 18.30 0.83 -16.25
N SER A 455 19.22 1.65 -16.74
CA SER A 455 20.65 1.42 -16.51
C SER A 455 21.06 1.60 -15.04
N TYR A 456 20.36 2.49 -14.31
CA TYR A 456 20.52 2.63 -12.87
C TYR A 456 20.03 1.39 -12.12
N LEU A 457 18.87 0.84 -12.50
CA LEU A 457 18.35 -0.39 -11.93
C LEU A 457 19.28 -1.58 -12.19
N GLU A 458 19.82 -1.70 -13.41
CA GLU A 458 20.81 -2.74 -13.77
C GLU A 458 22.08 -2.64 -12.92
N LYS A 459 22.61 -1.42 -12.71
CA LYS A 459 23.76 -1.20 -11.82
C LYS A 459 23.47 -1.59 -10.37
N LEU A 460 22.27 -1.24 -9.87
CA LEU A 460 21.84 -1.59 -8.52
C LEU A 460 21.67 -3.09 -8.33
N CYS A 461 21.08 -3.80 -9.30
CA CYS A 461 20.81 -5.23 -9.19
C CYS A 461 22.03 -6.11 -9.48
N ASN A 462 22.95 -5.65 -10.34
CA ASN A 462 24.14 -6.44 -10.72
C ASN A 462 25.31 -6.27 -9.74
N ASN A 463 25.34 -5.19 -8.95
CA ASN A 463 26.33 -5.04 -7.89
C ASN A 463 25.79 -5.67 -6.61
N GLU A 464 26.38 -6.80 -6.16
CA GLU A 464 26.16 -7.40 -4.84
C GLU A 464 26.65 -6.53 -3.65
N GLY A 465 26.77 -5.21 -3.86
CA GLY A 465 27.35 -4.24 -2.92
C GLY A 465 26.32 -3.48 -2.09
N SER A 466 26.82 -2.55 -1.26
CA SER A 466 26.01 -1.75 -0.31
C SER A 466 24.97 -0.83 -0.96
N GLY A 467 25.13 -0.48 -2.24
CA GLY A 467 24.27 0.52 -2.92
C GLY A 467 22.79 0.13 -2.99
N PHE A 468 22.47 -1.15 -3.21
CA PHE A 468 21.08 -1.62 -3.20
C PHE A 468 20.47 -1.54 -1.80
N ASN A 469 21.22 -1.99 -0.78
CA ASN A 469 20.80 -1.90 0.62
C ASN A 469 20.62 -0.45 1.09
N GLU A 470 21.48 0.46 0.65
CA GLU A 470 21.37 1.90 0.94
C GLU A 470 20.08 2.49 0.35
N GLU A 471 19.73 2.15 -0.89
CA GLU A 471 18.49 2.64 -1.51
C GLU A 471 17.25 2.02 -0.87
N ILE A 472 17.28 0.73 -0.51
CA ILE A 472 16.21 0.10 0.31
C ILE A 472 16.05 0.86 1.62
N ASN A 473 17.15 1.12 2.34
CA ASN A 473 17.10 1.80 3.62
C ASN A 473 16.52 3.21 3.50
N LYS A 474 16.82 3.95 2.41
CA LYS A 474 16.18 5.25 2.13
C LYS A 474 14.68 5.12 1.89
N VAL A 475 14.24 4.15 1.10
CA VAL A 475 12.81 3.92 0.80
C VAL A 475 12.04 3.46 2.04
N VAL A 476 12.64 2.59 2.87
CA VAL A 476 12.05 2.19 4.15
C VAL A 476 11.91 3.41 5.05
N PHE A 477 12.96 4.22 5.17
CA PHE A 477 12.94 5.42 6.01
C PHE A 477 11.93 6.49 5.55
N SER A 478 11.75 6.67 4.24
CA SER A 478 10.78 7.65 3.71
C SER A 478 9.32 7.24 3.95
N ARG A 479 9.06 5.94 4.15
CA ARG A 479 7.72 5.40 4.46
C ARG A 479 7.39 5.36 5.95
N LEU A 480 8.37 5.57 6.83
CA LEU A 480 8.11 5.68 8.26
C LEU A 480 7.31 6.97 8.53
N GLU A 481 6.37 6.90 9.46
CA GLU A 481 5.72 8.09 9.99
C GLU A 481 6.74 8.96 10.73
N ASP A 482 6.52 10.28 10.81
CA ASP A 482 7.47 11.19 11.45
C ASP A 482 7.66 10.89 12.95
N SER A 483 6.63 10.32 13.60
CA SER A 483 6.70 9.74 14.94
C SER A 483 7.74 8.61 15.03
N ASP A 484 7.76 7.71 14.06
CA ASP A 484 8.64 6.53 14.02
C ASP A 484 10.08 6.87 13.60
N LYS A 485 10.30 8.01 12.94
CA LYS A 485 11.64 8.50 12.58
C LYS A 485 12.44 8.98 13.78
N LEU A 486 11.81 9.22 14.94
CA LEU A 486 12.46 9.66 16.18
C LEU A 486 13.37 10.88 16.00
N GLY A 487 12.99 11.80 15.10
CA GLY A 487 13.73 13.02 14.78
C GLY A 487 15.07 12.80 14.06
N LYS A 488 15.33 11.61 13.51
CA LYS A 488 16.55 11.33 12.73
C LYS A 488 16.36 11.72 11.26
N THR A 489 17.46 11.89 10.54
CA THR A 489 17.44 12.32 9.13
C THR A 489 17.70 11.19 8.15
N SER A 490 18.16 10.03 8.65
CA SER A 490 18.40 8.83 7.83
C SER A 490 18.14 7.53 8.59
N PHE A 491 17.93 6.46 7.84
CA PHE A 491 17.82 5.10 8.40
C PHE A 491 19.06 4.70 9.21
N SER A 492 20.24 5.10 8.74
CA SER A 492 21.52 4.80 9.41
C SER A 492 21.59 5.46 10.78
N GLU A 493 21.16 6.72 10.90
CA GLU A 493 21.06 7.42 12.19
C GLU A 493 20.01 6.80 13.11
N LEU A 494 18.84 6.45 12.58
CA LEU A 494 17.78 5.78 13.35
C LEU A 494 18.25 4.41 13.87
N ARG A 495 18.92 3.63 13.02
CA ARG A 495 19.48 2.33 13.40
C ARG A 495 20.56 2.50 14.46
N LYS A 496 21.49 3.45 14.28
CA LYS A 496 22.52 3.74 15.29
C LYS A 496 21.89 4.11 16.62
N PHE A 497 20.91 5.01 16.63
CA PHE A 497 20.21 5.41 17.85
C PHE A 497 19.52 4.23 18.55
N LYS A 498 18.78 3.38 17.81
CA LYS A 498 18.14 2.19 18.40
C LYS A 498 19.12 1.12 18.88
N THR A 499 20.33 1.07 18.31
CA THR A 499 21.33 0.03 18.63
C THR A 499 22.45 0.53 19.54
N GLU A 500 22.40 1.78 20.00
CA GLU A 500 23.48 2.41 20.77
C GLU A 500 23.80 1.65 22.07
N LEU A 501 22.77 1.36 22.88
CA LEU A 501 22.92 0.61 24.13
C LEU A 501 23.48 -0.80 23.90
N ILE A 502 22.94 -1.52 22.92
CA ILE A 502 23.38 -2.87 22.57
C ILE A 502 24.85 -2.84 22.11
N ASN A 503 25.24 -1.85 21.31
CA ASN A 503 26.62 -1.71 20.85
C ASN A 503 27.58 -1.33 21.99
N GLN A 504 27.13 -0.57 22.99
CA GLN A 504 27.91 -0.29 24.20
C GLN A 504 28.14 -1.58 25.00
N GLU A 505 27.10 -2.39 25.23
CA GLU A 505 27.23 -3.70 25.88
C GLU A 505 28.18 -4.63 25.12
N ILE A 506 28.05 -4.70 23.80
CA ILE A 506 28.95 -5.49 22.94
C ILE A 506 30.41 -5.05 23.12
N ASN A 507 30.67 -3.74 23.19
CA ASN A 507 32.02 -3.23 23.37
C ASN A 507 32.58 -3.54 24.76
N GLU A 508 31.77 -3.44 25.82
CA GLU A 508 32.18 -3.85 27.16
C GLU A 508 32.51 -5.34 27.23
N LEU A 509 31.68 -6.18 26.61
CA LEU A 509 31.93 -7.62 26.51
C LEU A 509 33.21 -7.93 25.74
N LYS A 510 33.48 -7.21 24.63
CA LYS A 510 34.74 -7.34 23.88
C LYS A 510 35.96 -6.99 24.72
N ILE A 511 35.89 -5.93 25.53
CA ILE A 511 36.98 -5.55 26.43
C ILE A 511 37.21 -6.65 27.47
N LYS A 512 36.16 -7.12 28.14
CA LYS A 512 36.24 -8.24 29.11
C LYS A 512 36.83 -9.50 28.48
N LEU A 513 36.39 -9.86 27.27
CA LEU A 513 36.90 -11.00 26.53
C LEU A 513 38.39 -10.85 26.25
N ASN A 514 38.82 -9.67 25.79
CA ASN A 514 40.22 -9.41 25.49
C ASN A 514 41.12 -9.52 26.73
N THR A 515 40.71 -8.90 27.85
CA THR A 515 41.45 -9.00 29.12
C THR A 515 41.53 -10.44 29.61
N THR A 516 40.44 -11.20 29.48
CA THR A 516 40.43 -12.62 29.86
C THR A 516 41.39 -13.43 29.00
N ASN A 517 41.41 -13.19 27.68
CA ASN A 517 42.33 -13.85 26.77
C ASN A 517 43.81 -13.55 27.10
N GLU A 518 44.15 -12.29 27.44
CA GLU A 518 45.51 -11.93 27.84
C GLU A 518 45.96 -12.69 29.11
N ILE A 519 45.07 -12.81 30.10
CA ILE A 519 45.33 -13.61 31.31
C ILE A 519 45.55 -15.08 30.94
N LEU A 520 44.69 -15.64 30.10
CA LEU A 520 44.74 -17.04 29.68
C LEU A 520 46.07 -17.35 28.95
N ILE A 521 46.47 -16.51 28.00
CA ILE A 521 47.77 -16.60 27.30
C ILE A 521 48.93 -16.56 28.30
N SER A 522 48.85 -15.71 29.35
CA SER A 522 49.90 -15.62 30.36
C SER A 522 50.01 -16.87 31.24
N LEU A 523 48.88 -17.53 31.53
CA LEU A 523 48.82 -18.76 32.31
C LEU A 523 49.28 -19.96 31.48
N GLU A 524 48.86 -20.07 30.23
CA GLU A 524 49.33 -21.10 29.29
C GLU A 524 50.85 -21.03 29.10
N LYS A 525 51.42 -19.81 29.00
CA LYS A 525 52.88 -19.64 28.98
C LYS A 525 53.56 -20.21 30.23
N LYS A 526 52.95 -20.10 31.40
CA LYS A 526 53.50 -20.65 32.67
C LYS A 526 53.36 -22.16 32.77
N GLU A 527 52.39 -22.76 32.10
CA GLU A 527 52.20 -24.21 32.00
C GLU A 527 53.18 -24.87 31.01
N SER A 528 53.76 -24.07 30.10
CA SER A 528 54.71 -24.56 29.10
C SER A 528 55.94 -25.26 29.68
N SER A 529 56.42 -26.27 28.95
CA SER A 529 57.62 -27.02 29.32
C SER A 529 58.88 -26.15 29.28
N GLU A 530 58.93 -25.13 28.41
CA GLU A 530 60.03 -24.16 28.36
C GLU A 530 60.12 -23.33 29.63
N TYR A 531 58.98 -22.81 30.13
CA TYR A 531 58.97 -21.99 31.35
C TYR A 531 59.40 -22.81 32.57
N LYS A 532 58.95 -24.07 32.67
CA LYS A 532 59.41 -24.99 33.71
C LYS A 532 60.93 -25.22 33.65
N LYS A 533 61.48 -25.48 32.45
CA LYS A 533 62.93 -25.63 32.25
C LYS A 533 63.70 -24.35 32.62
N GLU A 534 63.16 -23.18 32.31
CA GLU A 534 63.77 -21.90 32.68
C GLU A 534 63.89 -21.77 34.21
N ILE A 535 62.82 -22.05 34.94
CA ILE A 535 62.81 -22.00 36.41
C ILE A 535 63.76 -23.06 37.01
N GLU A 536 63.76 -24.28 36.47
CA GLU A 536 64.69 -25.34 36.89
C GLU A 536 66.16 -24.95 36.66
N ASN A 537 66.47 -24.31 35.53
CA ASN A 537 67.82 -23.79 35.23
C ASN A 537 68.24 -22.68 36.21
N ARG A 538 67.33 -21.73 36.52
CA ARG A 538 67.60 -20.68 37.53
C ARG A 538 67.84 -21.29 38.92
N LEU A 539 67.05 -22.30 39.30
CA LEU A 539 67.23 -23.02 40.56
C LEU A 539 68.59 -23.74 40.61
N LYS A 540 68.98 -24.41 39.51
CA LYS A 540 70.27 -25.09 39.40
C LYS A 540 71.43 -24.10 39.53
N PHE A 541 71.33 -22.94 38.89
CA PHE A 541 72.33 -21.87 39.02
C PHE A 541 72.45 -21.37 40.47
N LYS A 542 71.32 -21.07 41.13
CA LYS A 542 71.33 -20.63 42.53
C LYS A 542 71.86 -21.69 43.49
N LYS A 543 71.60 -22.97 43.25
CA LYS A 543 72.19 -24.08 44.02
C LYS A 543 73.69 -24.17 43.80
N GLN A 544 74.18 -23.95 42.59
CA GLN A 544 75.62 -23.93 42.32
C GLN A 544 76.31 -22.75 43.01
N GLU A 545 75.70 -21.56 43.00
CA GLU A 545 76.16 -20.42 43.80
C GLU A 545 76.27 -20.77 45.29
N LEU A 546 75.28 -21.46 45.84
CA LEU A 546 75.28 -21.89 47.24
C LEU A 546 76.39 -22.92 47.52
N ILE A 547 76.65 -23.86 46.60
CA ILE A 547 77.74 -24.83 46.72
C ILE A 547 79.08 -24.09 46.71
N ASN A 548 79.32 -23.20 45.75
CA ASN A 548 80.55 -22.43 45.66
C ASN A 548 80.77 -21.58 46.92
N HIS A 549 79.71 -20.97 47.45
CA HIS A 549 79.76 -20.21 48.71
C HIS A 549 80.12 -21.11 49.91
N ASN A 550 79.54 -22.31 49.99
CA ASN A 550 79.81 -23.26 51.07
C ASN A 550 81.21 -23.90 50.97
N GLU A 551 81.71 -24.16 49.76
CA GLU A 551 83.09 -24.60 49.54
C GLU A 551 84.11 -23.50 49.89
N GLY A 552 83.80 -22.24 49.54
CA GLY A 552 84.57 -21.08 50.01
C GLY A 552 84.64 -21.00 51.54
N LYS A 553 83.56 -21.40 52.24
CA LYS A 553 83.50 -21.46 53.70
C LYS A 553 84.37 -22.58 54.31
N LYS A 554 84.58 -23.70 53.59
CA LYS A 554 85.44 -24.83 54.03
C LYS A 554 86.94 -24.55 53.88
N ASN A 555 87.34 -23.63 53.01
CA ASN A 555 88.75 -23.25 52.78
C ASN A 555 89.28 -22.18 53.75
N LEU A 556 88.53 -21.85 54.80
CA LEU A 556 88.95 -20.95 55.86
C LEU A 556 89.58 -21.79 56.99
N ASN A 557 90.88 -21.62 57.22
CA ASN A 557 91.53 -22.17 58.42
C ASN A 557 90.94 -21.49 59.65
N GLU A 558 90.57 -22.28 60.66
CA GLU A 558 90.09 -21.78 61.95
C GLU A 558 91.22 -21.00 62.63
N VAL A 559 91.11 -19.67 62.61
CA VAL A 559 92.08 -18.78 63.26
C VAL A 559 91.78 -18.83 64.76
N SER A 560 92.75 -19.32 65.54
CA SER A 560 92.65 -19.36 67.00
C SER A 560 92.45 -17.94 67.56
N ASP A 561 91.50 -17.81 68.48
CA ASP A 561 91.09 -16.55 69.10
C ASP A 561 92.31 -15.75 69.63
N PRO A 562 92.60 -14.56 69.06
CA PRO A 562 93.72 -13.73 69.49
C PRO A 562 93.58 -13.25 70.95
N GLU A 563 92.43 -13.42 71.60
CA GLU A 563 92.27 -13.16 73.04
C GLU A 563 93.09 -14.11 73.93
N GLN A 564 93.42 -15.32 73.46
CA GLN A 564 94.09 -16.34 74.26
C GLN A 564 95.56 -16.63 73.85
N ASP A 565 96.05 -16.00 72.78
CA ASP A 565 97.42 -16.24 72.32
C ASP A 565 98.46 -15.53 73.22
N THR A 566 99.24 -16.34 73.93
CA THR A 566 100.26 -15.90 74.89
C THR A 566 101.39 -15.04 74.30
N LYS A 567 101.53 -15.00 72.96
CA LYS A 567 102.59 -14.26 72.25
C LYS A 567 102.35 -12.76 72.08
N PHE A 568 101.13 -12.26 72.28
CA PHE A 568 100.81 -10.83 72.16
C PHE A 568 100.97 -10.08 73.50
N SER A 569 101.38 -8.79 73.43
CA SER A 569 101.53 -7.92 74.60
C SER A 569 100.17 -7.59 75.25
N ALA A 570 100.15 -7.17 76.52
CA ALA A 570 98.90 -6.85 77.23
C ALA A 570 98.02 -5.81 76.51
N GLU A 571 98.65 -4.82 75.85
CA GLU A 571 97.98 -3.78 75.07
C GLU A 571 97.36 -4.33 73.76
N GLN A 572 98.01 -5.33 73.15
CA GLN A 572 97.51 -5.99 71.93
C GLN A 572 96.28 -6.85 72.23
N ARG A 573 96.22 -7.51 73.39
CA ARG A 573 95.02 -8.27 73.81
C ARG A 573 93.84 -7.37 74.18
N GLU A 574 94.08 -6.20 74.75
CA GLU A 574 93.01 -5.23 75.04
C GLU A 574 92.42 -4.65 73.74
N LYS A 575 93.27 -4.35 72.75
CA LYS A 575 92.82 -3.94 71.40
C LYS A 575 92.06 -5.06 70.69
N ALA A 576 92.50 -6.31 70.79
CA ALA A 576 91.79 -7.47 70.24
C ALA A 576 90.38 -7.64 70.86
N LYS A 577 90.26 -7.50 72.19
CA LYS A 577 88.96 -7.48 72.90
C LYS A 577 88.03 -6.37 72.41
N LYS A 578 88.56 -5.14 72.22
CA LYS A 578 87.77 -4.04 71.65
C LYS A 578 87.33 -4.33 70.22
N VAL A 579 88.19 -4.92 69.39
CA VAL A 579 87.83 -5.33 68.02
C VAL A 579 86.76 -6.43 68.01
N ALA A 580 86.87 -7.43 68.89
CA ALA A 580 85.87 -8.48 69.03
C ALA A 580 84.50 -7.91 69.46
N GLN A 581 84.48 -7.02 70.46
CA GLN A 581 83.26 -6.32 70.88
C GLN A 581 82.67 -5.43 69.77
N LEU A 582 83.52 -4.73 69.01
CA LEU A 582 83.07 -3.94 67.86
C LEU A 582 82.49 -4.84 66.76
N ASN A 583 83.09 -5.99 66.47
CA ASN A 583 82.59 -6.94 65.47
C ASN A 583 81.25 -7.58 65.88
N ILE A 584 81.06 -7.89 67.16
CA ILE A 584 79.74 -8.33 67.67
C ILE A 584 78.70 -7.23 67.42
N LYS A 585 79.05 -5.98 67.73
CA LYS A 585 78.16 -4.84 67.55
C LYS A 585 77.87 -4.54 66.07
N ILE A 586 78.84 -4.74 65.18
CA ILE A 586 78.67 -4.66 63.73
C ILE A 586 77.69 -5.74 63.25
N ASN A 587 77.89 -7.00 63.62
CA ASN A 587 76.98 -8.09 63.26
C ASN A 587 75.54 -7.86 63.75
N GLU A 588 75.37 -7.34 64.98
CA GLU A 588 74.05 -6.97 65.50
C GLU A 588 73.40 -5.85 64.68
N LEU A 589 74.19 -4.85 64.26
CA LEU A 589 73.72 -3.75 63.41
C LEU A 589 73.38 -4.24 61.99
N GLU A 590 74.20 -5.08 61.38
CA GLU A 590 73.94 -5.69 60.06
C GLU A 590 72.69 -6.58 60.08
N THR A 591 72.48 -7.36 61.15
CA THR A 591 71.26 -8.17 61.31
C THR A 591 70.03 -7.28 61.43
N LYS A 592 70.12 -6.18 62.18
CA LYS A 592 69.04 -5.19 62.28
C LYS A 592 68.78 -4.49 60.95
N GLU A 593 69.83 -4.15 60.19
CA GLU A 593 69.72 -3.57 58.86
C GLU A 593 69.00 -4.52 57.90
N LEU A 594 69.35 -5.81 57.89
CA LEU A 594 68.70 -6.81 57.06
C LEU A 594 67.21 -6.95 57.38
N ILE A 595 66.85 -7.05 58.66
CA ILE A 595 65.46 -7.13 59.12
C ILE A 595 64.69 -5.86 58.73
N ASN A 596 65.28 -4.68 58.94
CA ASN A 596 64.64 -3.42 58.58
C ASN A 596 64.48 -3.28 57.06
N THR A 597 65.42 -3.78 56.26
CA THR A 597 65.33 -3.78 54.80
C THR A 597 64.22 -4.71 54.31
N GLN A 598 64.07 -5.88 54.91
CA GLN A 598 62.95 -6.80 54.61
C GLN A 598 61.60 -6.17 54.99
N LYS A 599 61.51 -5.54 56.16
CA LYS A 599 60.31 -4.80 56.57
C LYS A 599 59.99 -3.65 55.63
N LEU A 600 60.99 -2.88 55.20
CA LEU A 600 60.82 -1.79 54.24
C LEU A 600 60.32 -2.31 52.88
N ALA A 601 60.81 -3.46 52.42
CA ALA A 601 60.33 -4.08 51.19
C ALA A 601 58.85 -4.51 51.30
N ALA A 602 58.46 -5.10 52.43
CA ALA A 602 57.06 -5.47 52.70
C ALA A 602 56.16 -4.22 52.75
N TYR A 603 56.55 -3.17 53.49
CA TYR A 603 55.80 -1.92 53.56
C TYR A 603 55.68 -1.21 52.20
N LYS A 604 56.69 -1.30 51.33
CA LYS A 604 56.60 -0.75 49.97
C LYS A 604 55.57 -1.48 49.11
N ILE A 605 55.43 -2.80 49.28
CA ILE A 605 54.41 -3.59 48.57
C ILE A 605 53.02 -3.21 49.08
N GLU A 606 52.81 -3.21 50.41
CA GLU A 606 51.55 -2.80 51.02
C GLU A 606 51.13 -1.39 50.62
N PHE A 607 52.08 -0.44 50.63
CA PHE A 607 51.84 0.92 50.19
C PHE A 607 51.43 0.99 48.72
N SER A 608 52.11 0.27 47.82
CA SER A 608 51.77 0.25 46.40
C SER A 608 50.38 -0.36 46.14
N ASP A 609 49.99 -1.38 46.91
CA ASP A 609 48.66 -1.98 46.78
C ASP A 609 47.57 -1.03 47.29
N LEU A 610 47.82 -0.31 48.39
CA LEU A 610 46.91 0.72 48.90
C LEU A 610 46.79 1.91 47.92
N GLU A 611 47.88 2.33 47.29
CA GLU A 611 47.85 3.36 46.24
C GLU A 611 47.00 2.94 45.04
N LYS A 612 47.10 1.67 44.60
CA LYS A 612 46.26 1.14 43.52
C LYS A 612 44.79 1.11 43.89
N LEU A 613 44.46 0.62 45.09
CA LEU A 613 43.08 0.61 45.59
C LEU A 613 42.50 2.03 45.66
N PHE A 614 43.28 2.98 46.16
CA PHE A 614 42.87 4.39 46.20
C PHE A 614 42.64 4.95 44.79
N ALA A 615 43.55 4.67 43.85
CA ALA A 615 43.42 5.10 42.46
C ALA A 615 42.19 4.49 41.77
N GLU A 616 41.88 3.21 42.00
CA GLU A 616 40.68 2.55 41.46
C GLU A 616 39.40 3.21 41.95
N VAL A 617 39.30 3.47 43.25
CA VAL A 617 38.15 4.15 43.86
C VAL A 617 37.98 5.56 43.30
N THR A 618 39.08 6.31 43.17
CA THR A 618 39.07 7.67 42.62
C THR A 618 38.63 7.68 41.15
N THR A 619 39.20 6.79 40.34
CA THR A 619 38.86 6.67 38.91
C THR A 619 37.39 6.28 38.72
N THR A 620 36.84 5.46 39.61
CA THR A 620 35.43 5.06 39.58
C THR A 620 34.51 6.23 39.89
N SER A 621 34.87 7.07 40.86
CA SER A 621 34.17 8.32 41.16
C SER A 621 34.16 9.26 39.96
N GLU A 622 35.31 9.47 39.32
CA GLU A 622 35.43 10.36 38.15
C GLU A 622 34.61 9.86 36.96
N LYS A 623 34.62 8.55 36.70
CA LYS A 623 33.79 7.93 35.65
C LYS A 623 32.31 8.17 35.89
N PHE A 624 31.86 8.04 37.15
CA PHE A 624 30.46 8.28 37.51
C PHE A 624 30.06 9.75 37.33
N GLU A 625 30.91 10.69 37.76
CA GLU A 625 30.64 12.12 37.59
C GLU A 625 30.59 12.54 36.11
N ASN A 626 31.52 12.05 35.29
CA ASN A 626 31.50 12.28 33.84
C ASN A 626 30.24 11.68 33.19
N TRP A 627 29.87 10.44 33.56
CA TRP A 627 28.65 9.80 33.09
C TRP A 627 27.39 10.63 33.43
N LYS A 628 27.37 11.24 34.62
CA LYS A 628 26.28 12.10 35.10
C LYS A 628 26.23 13.37 34.25
N LYS A 629 27.37 14.03 34.06
CA LYS A 629 27.51 15.28 33.30
C LYS A 629 27.01 15.14 31.86
N ASP A 630 27.37 14.06 31.18
CA ASP A 630 26.97 13.79 29.79
C ASP A 630 25.45 13.58 29.61
N ARG A 631 24.72 13.31 30.70
CA ARG A 631 23.28 12.99 30.67
C ARG A 631 22.41 14.07 31.32
N ILE A 632 22.97 15.13 31.89
CA ILE A 632 22.20 16.21 32.54
C ILE A 632 21.15 16.79 31.58
N GLU A 633 21.53 17.11 30.35
CA GLU A 633 20.61 17.70 29.36
C GLU A 633 19.46 16.76 29.00
N ILE A 634 19.71 15.45 28.95
CA ILE A 634 18.69 14.44 28.66
C ILE A 634 17.67 14.37 29.80
N TYR A 635 18.12 14.37 31.05
CA TYR A 635 17.23 14.33 32.22
C TYR A 635 16.41 15.63 32.35
N GLN A 636 17.05 16.79 32.12
CA GLN A 636 16.39 18.09 32.12
C GLN A 636 15.28 18.19 31.06
N LYS A 637 15.50 17.62 29.86
CA LYS A 637 14.49 17.56 28.79
C LYS A 637 13.17 16.91 29.24
N TYR A 638 13.21 16.01 30.22
CA TYR A 638 12.04 15.31 30.76
C TYR A 638 11.62 15.79 32.15
N ASN A 639 12.08 16.98 32.58
CA ASN A 639 11.85 17.53 33.93
C ASN A 639 12.31 16.60 35.07
N LEU A 640 13.34 15.79 34.83
CA LEU A 640 13.94 14.92 35.82
C LEU A 640 15.23 15.53 36.35
N ASN A 641 15.41 15.52 37.67
CA ASN A 641 16.66 15.95 38.29
C ASN A 641 17.57 14.73 38.50
N ILE A 642 18.61 14.61 37.67
CA ILE A 642 19.58 13.49 37.76
C ILE A 642 20.25 13.40 39.14
N ASN A 643 20.36 14.52 39.86
CA ASN A 643 20.95 14.54 41.20
C ASN A 643 20.03 14.01 42.30
N GLU A 644 18.71 14.07 42.09
CA GLU A 644 17.72 13.48 43.01
C GLU A 644 17.52 11.99 42.74
N ILE A 645 17.72 11.55 41.49
CA ILE A 645 17.44 10.17 41.07
C ILE A 645 18.61 9.24 41.38
N ILE A 646 19.85 9.71 41.24
CA ILE A 646 21.05 8.87 41.38
C ILE A 646 22.09 9.57 42.26
N THR A 647 22.46 8.89 43.33
CA THR A 647 23.51 9.30 44.26
C THR A 647 24.55 8.20 44.41
N LEU A 648 25.83 8.58 44.28
CA LEU A 648 26.97 7.74 44.60
C LEU A 648 27.71 8.41 45.75
N ASN A 649 27.89 7.69 46.86
CA ASN A 649 28.60 8.20 48.02
C ASN A 649 29.87 7.37 48.21
N ILE A 650 31.02 7.98 47.94
CA ILE A 650 32.33 7.37 48.15
C ILE A 650 33.00 8.11 49.30
N ASN A 651 33.32 7.39 50.36
CA ASN A 651 34.05 7.92 51.51
C ASN A 651 35.50 7.45 51.44
N THR A 652 36.42 8.37 51.14
CA THR A 652 37.86 8.11 51.03
C THR A 652 38.64 8.42 52.32
N LYS A 653 37.94 8.56 53.46
CA LYS A 653 38.57 8.79 54.76
C LYS A 653 39.43 7.63 55.26
#